data_AF-A0A7U5XZU7-F1
#
_entry.id   AF-A0A7U5XZU7-F1
#
_cell.length_a   1.000
_cell.length_b   1.000
_cell.length_c   1.000
_cell.angle_alpha   90.00
_cell.angle_beta   90.00
_cell.angle_gamma   90.00
#
_symmetry.space_group_name_H-M   'P 1'
#
loop_
_entity.id
_entity.type
_entity.pdbx_description
1 polymer ?
#
loop_
_entity_poly.entity_id
_entity_poly.type
_entity_poly.pdbx_seq_one_letter_code
_entity_poly.pdbx_strand_id
1 'polypeptide(L)'
;MSDTTVPILKGLRFPKTIDLSKGPAAFTVAVDTEDASAISEVTFTLDRPVIHLQFGEGYPGRSISIDGYYNNGDTFTDGTPYVAANTITLGTNTSAGTYTFSAVNVWDVAGNLRTYYPSDLHNLGIGQTFTVTGTKADQTGGILTGLSMQSTVDLSKGPAMFHASAGAVDNAGGNGIAYVMVELDREIVYDWGASPYLFIGRDTYGLDTFADRSPESGDYSRVVSSLTAAGTYQVRSAQVIDLSGNTTDYHRDQLAALGFDTSFEITGSRGDTTKPVLKGLQVPTYLDLSKGTQPYAFTAQAGDEGGSGVGKVWVYLDRSYVTPDRAKQGILFLNSTPEEDDFDDATPGSAVQVEQIMPTTPHGAYNISTVWVEDGAGNRATYDVDQLRDMGIATRFQAGDGTTLKPPTAAATMRLDGDNVIVTMSAQAWKSADGQANISLTYDPARMHYLGATAPGAGILGGEANSSTDAGYVSTWVYGRTTDSPEVVSMTFKLLDTRSNVSFNLEGFSIGTQKQTFRGGELLKFQHGGAGDDLLRGGLGNDATDGGAGYDTVRYAVSSSGIEITRTANGLTVSDGKGVYDDLQNVEVIAFTDRAVAYDPEGTAGDIYRLYQAAFDRSADKPGLGYWIDKAEHGVSLRDIAAGFMQSAEFRKMYGTGGTDSAFLEKLYQHALHRAPDDGGMVYWQDLMHRGATRVDVLLSFADSPENHAQVIGSIRDGIDYVPIA
;
A
#
# COMPACT_ATOMS: atom_id res chain seq x y z
N MET A 1 -4.28 -10.18 -41.17
CA MET A 1 -3.53 -9.53 -40.09
C MET A 1 -4.42 -9.57 -38.86
N SER A 2 -3.89 -9.81 -37.67
CA SER A 2 -4.68 -9.73 -36.43
C SER A 2 -5.08 -8.28 -36.20
N ASP A 3 -6.38 -8.02 -36.07
CA ASP A 3 -6.86 -6.70 -35.71
C ASP A 3 -6.44 -6.39 -34.27
N THR A 4 -5.88 -5.20 -34.06
CA THR A 4 -5.44 -4.68 -32.75
C THR A 4 -6.04 -3.31 -32.47
N THR A 5 -6.94 -2.83 -33.36
CA THR A 5 -7.65 -1.58 -33.17
C THR A 5 -8.79 -1.80 -32.18
N VAL A 6 -8.99 -0.84 -31.29
CA VAL A 6 -10.07 -0.91 -30.29
C VAL A 6 -11.35 -0.33 -30.87
N PRO A 7 -12.51 -0.95 -30.62
CA PRO A 7 -13.76 -0.53 -31.24
C PRO A 7 -14.26 0.82 -30.71
N ILE A 8 -14.87 1.60 -31.61
CA ILE A 8 -15.35 2.97 -31.32
C ILE A 8 -16.88 2.99 -31.29
N LEU A 9 -17.47 3.60 -30.26
CA LEU A 9 -18.89 3.90 -30.17
C LEU A 9 -19.15 5.30 -30.73
N LYS A 10 -19.97 5.39 -31.78
CA LYS A 10 -20.35 6.64 -32.46
C LYS A 10 -21.73 7.14 -32.07
N GLY A 11 -22.64 6.23 -31.72
CA GLY A 11 -24.01 6.60 -31.41
C GLY A 11 -24.76 5.50 -30.66
N LEU A 12 -25.76 5.93 -29.89
CA LEU A 12 -26.65 5.04 -29.16
C LEU A 12 -28.07 5.59 -29.23
N ARG A 13 -28.99 4.73 -29.64
CA ARG A 13 -30.44 4.97 -29.66
C ARG A 13 -31.07 4.04 -28.65
N PHE A 14 -31.38 4.60 -27.50
CA PHE A 14 -32.11 3.95 -26.43
C PHE A 14 -33.42 4.70 -26.19
N PRO A 15 -34.55 4.01 -25.95
CA PRO A 15 -35.80 4.70 -25.62
C PRO A 15 -35.63 5.55 -24.36
N LYS A 16 -36.05 6.82 -24.41
CA LYS A 16 -36.02 7.71 -23.25
C LYS A 16 -36.99 7.28 -22.15
N THR A 17 -38.08 6.63 -22.53
CA THR A 17 -39.13 6.19 -21.61
C THR A 17 -39.66 4.82 -22.03
N ILE A 18 -39.81 3.94 -21.06
CA ILE A 18 -40.41 2.61 -21.20
C ILE A 18 -41.65 2.59 -20.29
N ASP A 19 -42.83 2.40 -20.88
CA ASP A 19 -44.11 2.37 -20.17
C ASP A 19 -44.62 0.92 -20.06
N LEU A 20 -44.73 0.44 -18.82
CA LEU A 20 -45.14 -0.92 -18.47
C LEU A 20 -46.61 -0.99 -18.01
N SER A 21 -47.37 0.11 -18.12
CA SER A 21 -48.77 0.19 -17.63
C SER A 21 -49.73 -0.78 -18.29
N LYS A 22 -49.39 -1.29 -19.48
CA LYS A 22 -50.21 -2.20 -20.28
C LYS A 22 -49.71 -3.66 -20.25
N GLY A 23 -48.68 -3.96 -19.48
CA GLY A 23 -47.99 -5.25 -19.51
C GLY A 23 -46.50 -5.11 -19.84
N PRO A 24 -45.78 -6.24 -20.01
CA PRO A 24 -44.39 -6.22 -20.44
C PRO A 24 -44.22 -5.45 -21.75
N ALA A 25 -43.16 -4.63 -21.84
CA ALA A 25 -42.90 -3.80 -23.01
C ALA A 25 -41.61 -4.23 -23.69
N ALA A 26 -41.72 -4.52 -24.99
CA ALA A 26 -40.58 -4.70 -25.87
C ALA A 26 -40.12 -3.36 -26.44
N PHE A 27 -38.81 -3.14 -26.51
CA PHE A 27 -38.22 -1.98 -27.17
C PHE A 27 -36.94 -2.37 -27.90
N THR A 28 -36.59 -1.59 -28.91
CA THR A 28 -35.39 -1.80 -29.70
C THR A 28 -34.30 -0.85 -29.23
N VAL A 29 -33.12 -1.39 -28.94
CA VAL A 29 -31.89 -0.62 -28.72
C VAL A 29 -31.08 -0.69 -29.99
N ALA A 30 -30.55 0.44 -30.44
CA ALA A 30 -29.64 0.47 -31.58
C ALA A 30 -28.33 1.20 -31.27
N VAL A 31 -27.22 0.63 -31.73
CA VAL A 31 -25.86 1.16 -31.53
C VAL A 31 -25.20 1.46 -32.86
N ASP A 32 -24.44 2.55 -32.92
CA ASP A 32 -23.58 2.90 -34.05
C ASP A 32 -22.12 2.79 -33.62
N THR A 33 -21.35 1.97 -34.32
CA THR A 33 -19.99 1.57 -33.93
C THR A 33 -19.05 1.60 -35.14
N GLU A 34 -17.76 1.82 -34.91
CA GLU A 34 -16.72 1.70 -35.94
C GLU A 34 -15.57 0.88 -35.41
N ASP A 35 -15.23 -0.18 -36.14
CA ASP A 35 -14.04 -0.96 -35.91
C ASP A 35 -13.58 -1.61 -37.23
N ALA A 36 -12.30 -1.95 -37.34
CA ALA A 36 -11.76 -2.61 -38.53
C ALA A 36 -12.17 -4.09 -38.59
N SER A 37 -12.51 -4.69 -37.44
CA SER A 37 -13.16 -5.98 -37.29
C SER A 37 -14.63 -5.75 -36.93
N ALA A 38 -15.51 -6.71 -37.23
CA ALA A 38 -16.91 -6.56 -36.85
C ALA A 38 -17.05 -6.53 -35.31
N ILE A 39 -18.13 -5.91 -34.80
CA ILE A 39 -18.45 -5.91 -33.36
C ILE A 39 -19.06 -7.26 -32.97
N SER A 40 -18.64 -7.80 -31.82
CA SER A 40 -19.12 -9.07 -31.28
C SER A 40 -20.23 -8.87 -30.24
N GLU A 41 -20.08 -7.90 -29.34
CA GLU A 41 -21.04 -7.60 -28.28
C GLU A 41 -20.98 -6.12 -27.87
N VAL A 42 -22.15 -5.55 -27.55
CA VAL A 42 -22.24 -4.29 -26.78
C VAL A 42 -23.07 -4.51 -25.52
N THR A 43 -22.49 -4.24 -24.36
CA THR A 43 -23.16 -4.43 -23.06
C THR A 43 -23.31 -3.09 -22.32
N PHE A 44 -24.54 -2.79 -21.92
CA PHE A 44 -24.89 -1.65 -21.08
C PHE A 44 -25.02 -2.10 -19.63
N THR A 45 -24.21 -1.55 -18.73
CA THR A 45 -24.32 -1.79 -17.28
C THR A 45 -25.17 -0.70 -16.66
N LEU A 46 -26.10 -1.08 -15.78
CA LEU A 46 -27.08 -0.20 -15.13
C LEU A 46 -26.74 0.03 -13.66
N ASP A 47 -27.12 1.19 -13.14
CA ASP A 47 -27.01 1.54 -11.72
C ASP A 47 -27.85 0.61 -10.82
N ARG A 48 -28.92 0.00 -11.34
CA ARG A 48 -29.82 -0.90 -10.62
C ARG A 48 -30.45 -1.94 -11.58
N PRO A 49 -30.97 -3.08 -11.07
CA PRO A 49 -31.48 -4.15 -11.93
C PRO A 49 -32.79 -3.79 -12.65
N VAL A 50 -32.96 -4.42 -13.81
CA VAL A 50 -34.22 -4.51 -14.57
C VAL A 50 -34.66 -5.97 -14.69
N ILE A 51 -35.94 -6.22 -14.96
CA ILE A 51 -36.46 -7.58 -15.16
C ILE A 51 -36.53 -7.89 -16.66
N HIS A 52 -35.57 -8.64 -17.18
CA HIS A 52 -35.58 -9.14 -18.56
C HIS A 52 -36.55 -10.30 -18.69
N LEU A 53 -37.33 -10.33 -19.76
CA LEU A 53 -38.11 -11.51 -20.12
C LEU A 53 -37.37 -12.32 -21.17
N GLN A 54 -36.95 -13.53 -20.81
CA GLN A 54 -36.37 -14.51 -21.73
C GLN A 54 -37.22 -15.78 -21.67
N PHE A 55 -37.70 -16.26 -22.84
CA PHE A 55 -38.61 -17.41 -22.96
C PHE A 55 -39.93 -17.33 -22.15
N GLY A 56 -40.35 -16.13 -21.74
CA GLY A 56 -41.57 -15.91 -20.96
C GLY A 56 -41.36 -15.91 -19.44
N GLU A 57 -40.13 -16.13 -18.99
CA GLU A 57 -39.71 -16.08 -17.59
C GLU A 57 -38.94 -14.79 -17.32
N GLY A 58 -39.12 -14.22 -16.13
CA GLY A 58 -38.53 -12.95 -15.74
C GLY A 58 -37.24 -13.14 -14.95
N TYR A 59 -36.14 -12.64 -15.49
CA TYR A 59 -34.81 -12.71 -14.88
C TYR A 59 -34.31 -11.31 -14.52
N PRO A 60 -33.87 -11.07 -13.28
CA PRO A 60 -33.26 -9.82 -12.88
C PRO A 60 -31.84 -9.70 -13.48
N GLY A 61 -31.51 -8.52 -14.01
CA GLY A 61 -30.17 -8.25 -14.53
C GLY A 61 -29.81 -6.77 -14.44
N ARG A 62 -28.54 -6.47 -14.14
CA ARG A 62 -27.99 -5.11 -14.22
C ARG A 62 -27.36 -4.82 -15.59
N SER A 63 -27.47 -5.76 -16.51
CA SER A 63 -26.84 -5.67 -17.82
C SER A 63 -27.91 -5.83 -18.90
N ILE A 64 -27.75 -5.06 -19.97
CA ILE A 64 -28.48 -5.24 -21.23
C ILE A 64 -27.42 -5.50 -22.30
N SER A 65 -27.46 -6.62 -23.00
CA SER A 65 -26.51 -6.95 -24.07
C SER A 65 -27.14 -6.95 -25.46
N ILE A 66 -26.34 -6.56 -26.45
CA ILE A 66 -26.61 -6.72 -27.88
C ILE A 66 -25.54 -7.66 -28.42
N ASP A 67 -25.90 -8.93 -28.60
CA ASP A 67 -24.97 -9.96 -29.07
C ASP A 67 -25.03 -10.09 -30.59
N GLY A 68 -23.87 -10.16 -31.23
CA GLY A 68 -23.74 -10.47 -32.66
C GLY A 68 -23.86 -11.97 -32.98
N TYR A 69 -23.71 -12.85 -31.98
CA TYR A 69 -23.52 -14.30 -32.21
C TYR A 69 -24.82 -15.13 -32.15
N TYR A 70 -25.84 -14.70 -31.41
CA TYR A 70 -27.00 -15.56 -31.07
C TYR A 70 -28.27 -15.34 -31.90
N ASN A 71 -28.31 -14.34 -32.78
CA ASN A 71 -29.48 -14.08 -33.62
C ASN A 71 -29.19 -14.43 -35.08
N ASN A 72 -29.83 -15.50 -35.56
CA ASN A 72 -29.80 -16.04 -36.94
C ASN A 72 -30.17 -15.00 -38.03
N GLY A 73 -29.30 -14.04 -38.30
CA GLY A 73 -29.47 -13.06 -39.37
C GLY A 73 -28.98 -11.66 -38.98
N ASP A 74 -27.68 -11.47 -39.10
CA ASP A 74 -26.97 -10.24 -39.51
C ASP A 74 -27.49 -8.89 -38.96
N THR A 75 -26.77 -8.29 -37.99
CA THR A 75 -26.98 -6.87 -37.60
C THR A 75 -25.70 -6.03 -37.59
N PHE A 76 -24.53 -6.61 -37.89
CA PHE A 76 -23.26 -5.88 -37.88
C PHE A 76 -22.50 -5.94 -39.22
N THR A 77 -23.01 -6.62 -40.26
CA THR A 77 -22.26 -6.83 -41.52
C THR A 77 -22.94 -6.38 -42.82
N ASP A 78 -24.05 -5.63 -42.78
CA ASP A 78 -24.81 -5.29 -44.00
C ASP A 78 -24.27 -4.10 -44.84
N GLY A 79 -23.00 -3.70 -44.71
CA GLY A 79 -22.38 -2.73 -45.61
C GLY A 79 -23.02 -1.34 -45.66
N THR A 80 -23.96 -1.03 -44.76
CA THR A 80 -24.37 0.34 -44.42
C THR A 80 -23.65 0.79 -43.13
N PRO A 81 -23.52 2.10 -42.85
CA PRO A 81 -22.78 2.58 -41.67
C PRO A 81 -23.39 1.95 -40.41
N TYR A 82 -22.60 1.09 -39.79
CA TYR A 82 -22.95 0.09 -38.78
C TYR A 82 -24.01 0.55 -37.77
N VAL A 83 -25.26 0.08 -37.91
CA VAL A 83 -26.30 0.21 -36.88
C VAL A 83 -26.84 -1.17 -36.53
N ALA A 84 -26.45 -1.73 -35.38
CA ALA A 84 -27.05 -2.98 -34.88
C ALA A 84 -28.22 -2.69 -33.97
N ALA A 85 -29.29 -3.49 -34.08
CA ALA A 85 -30.51 -3.30 -33.32
C ALA A 85 -31.02 -4.62 -32.72
N ASN A 86 -31.27 -4.66 -31.41
CA ASN A 86 -31.86 -5.81 -30.73
C ASN A 86 -33.14 -5.41 -29.99
N THR A 87 -34.12 -6.31 -29.95
CA THR A 87 -35.38 -6.09 -29.22
C THR A 87 -35.29 -6.75 -27.86
N ILE A 88 -35.37 -5.93 -26.82
CA ILE A 88 -35.35 -6.33 -25.41
C ILE A 88 -36.77 -6.19 -24.85
N THR A 89 -37.20 -7.15 -24.04
CA THR A 89 -38.51 -7.07 -23.36
C THR A 89 -38.31 -6.95 -21.86
N LEU A 90 -38.88 -5.90 -21.26
CA LEU A 90 -38.91 -5.73 -19.81
C LEU A 90 -40.25 -6.12 -19.20
N GLY A 91 -40.19 -6.85 -18.09
CA GLY A 91 -41.35 -7.26 -17.32
C GLY A 91 -41.93 -6.12 -16.47
N THR A 92 -43.24 -6.17 -16.18
CA THR A 92 -44.01 -5.14 -15.43
C THR A 92 -43.52 -4.85 -14.02
N ASN A 93 -42.68 -5.74 -13.49
CA ASN A 93 -42.14 -5.66 -12.14
C ASN A 93 -40.76 -5.00 -12.10
N THR A 94 -40.25 -4.51 -13.24
CA THR A 94 -39.12 -3.59 -13.27
C THR A 94 -39.48 -2.33 -12.46
N SER A 95 -38.59 -1.87 -11.58
CA SER A 95 -38.87 -0.70 -10.73
C SER A 95 -39.05 0.58 -11.56
N ALA A 96 -39.96 1.46 -11.16
CA ALA A 96 -40.11 2.76 -11.81
C ALA A 96 -38.96 3.69 -11.44
N GLY A 97 -38.61 4.60 -12.35
CA GLY A 97 -37.60 5.62 -12.10
C GLY A 97 -36.61 5.76 -13.24
N THR A 98 -35.65 6.66 -13.04
CA THR A 98 -34.57 6.91 -14.00
C THR A 98 -33.43 5.95 -13.75
N TYR A 99 -33.10 5.16 -14.76
CA TYR A 99 -31.95 4.27 -14.82
C TYR A 99 -30.80 5.00 -15.49
N THR A 100 -29.58 4.76 -15.00
CA THR A 100 -28.36 5.36 -15.52
C THR A 100 -27.40 4.28 -15.98
N PHE A 101 -26.76 4.48 -17.14
CA PHE A 101 -25.67 3.62 -17.59
C PHE A 101 -24.43 3.89 -16.75
N SER A 102 -23.96 2.90 -15.98
CA SER A 102 -22.71 2.97 -15.21
C SER A 102 -21.49 2.72 -16.08
N ALA A 103 -21.63 1.90 -17.13
CA ALA A 103 -20.63 1.69 -18.17
C ALA A 103 -21.27 1.14 -19.45
N VAL A 104 -20.65 1.38 -20.60
CA VAL A 104 -20.96 0.71 -21.87
C VAL A 104 -19.70 0.07 -22.41
N ASN A 105 -19.71 -1.25 -22.54
CA ASN A 105 -18.59 -2.03 -23.06
C ASN A 105 -18.86 -2.42 -24.51
N VAL A 106 -17.86 -2.26 -25.38
CA VAL A 106 -17.92 -2.63 -26.79
C VAL A 106 -16.78 -3.61 -27.07
N TRP A 107 -17.11 -4.83 -27.46
CA TRP A 107 -16.16 -5.86 -27.89
C TRP A 107 -16.20 -6.02 -29.39
N ASP A 108 -15.04 -6.19 -30.00
CA ASP A 108 -14.93 -6.63 -31.39
C ASP A 108 -14.80 -8.16 -31.49
N VAL A 109 -14.83 -8.69 -32.71
CA VAL A 109 -14.67 -10.14 -32.97
C VAL A 109 -13.23 -10.61 -32.75
N ALA A 110 -12.26 -9.70 -32.79
CA ALA A 110 -10.85 -10.00 -32.50
C ALA A 110 -10.54 -10.07 -30.99
N GLY A 111 -11.48 -9.68 -30.12
CA GLY A 111 -11.36 -9.67 -28.67
C GLY A 111 -10.87 -8.35 -28.07
N ASN A 112 -10.75 -7.28 -28.87
CA ASN A 112 -10.41 -5.96 -28.34
C ASN A 112 -11.65 -5.33 -27.69
N LEU A 113 -11.44 -4.66 -26.56
CA LEU A 113 -12.48 -4.05 -25.73
C LEU A 113 -12.25 -2.55 -25.59
N ARG A 114 -13.33 -1.77 -25.70
CA ARG A 114 -13.37 -0.42 -25.16
C ARG A 114 -14.57 -0.20 -24.25
N THR A 115 -14.30 0.37 -23.07
CA THR A 115 -15.31 0.78 -22.08
C THR A 115 -15.54 2.29 -22.14
N TYR A 116 -16.80 2.70 -22.10
CA TYR A 116 -17.25 4.08 -22.02
C TYR A 116 -17.96 4.33 -20.69
N TYR A 117 -17.47 5.28 -19.90
CA TYR A 117 -18.06 5.71 -18.64
C TYR A 117 -19.03 6.88 -18.86
N PRO A 118 -19.83 7.29 -17.86
CA PRO A 118 -20.83 8.35 -18.02
C PRO A 118 -20.28 9.66 -18.58
N SER A 119 -19.05 10.04 -18.20
CA SER A 119 -18.35 11.21 -18.76
C SER A 119 -18.05 11.07 -20.25
N ASP A 120 -17.68 9.87 -20.70
CA ASP A 120 -17.35 9.62 -22.10
C ASP A 120 -18.61 9.68 -22.97
N LEU A 121 -19.70 9.09 -22.48
CA LEU A 121 -21.01 9.16 -23.13
C LEU A 121 -21.54 10.60 -23.20
N HIS A 122 -21.32 11.40 -22.14
CA HIS A 122 -21.63 12.83 -22.14
C HIS A 122 -20.91 13.56 -23.27
N ASN A 123 -19.61 13.34 -23.39
CA ASN A 123 -18.76 13.99 -24.38
C ASN A 123 -19.12 13.58 -25.82
N LEU A 124 -19.67 12.37 -25.99
CA LEU A 124 -20.20 11.88 -27.27
C LEU A 124 -21.63 12.38 -27.57
N GLY A 125 -22.25 13.13 -26.66
CA GLY A 125 -23.64 13.59 -26.80
C GLY A 125 -24.67 12.46 -26.71
N ILE A 126 -24.27 11.32 -26.15
CA ILE A 126 -25.12 10.13 -25.99
C ILE A 126 -25.91 10.26 -24.68
N GLY A 127 -27.21 9.95 -24.75
CA GLY A 127 -28.07 9.90 -23.57
C GLY A 127 -27.62 8.80 -22.60
N GLN A 128 -27.41 9.17 -21.34
CA GLN A 128 -26.91 8.26 -20.29
C GLN A 128 -28.02 7.59 -19.48
N THR A 129 -29.28 7.96 -19.73
CA THR A 129 -30.40 7.57 -18.89
C THR A 129 -31.64 7.23 -19.70
N PHE A 130 -32.48 6.38 -19.12
CA PHE A 130 -33.86 6.15 -19.55
C PHE A 130 -34.77 6.07 -18.33
N THR A 131 -36.07 6.28 -18.52
CA THR A 131 -37.05 6.25 -17.43
C THR A 131 -38.04 5.11 -17.62
N VAL A 132 -38.24 4.30 -16.58
CA VAL A 132 -39.29 3.27 -16.55
C VAL A 132 -40.51 3.82 -15.80
N THR A 133 -41.70 3.62 -16.36
CA THR A 133 -42.98 4.10 -15.84
C THR A 133 -44.07 3.02 -15.94
N GLY A 134 -45.22 3.22 -15.29
CA GLY A 134 -46.36 2.30 -15.41
C GLY A 134 -46.14 0.94 -14.74
N THR A 135 -45.22 0.86 -13.78
CA THR A 135 -44.83 -0.38 -13.12
C THR A 135 -45.87 -0.78 -12.06
N LYS A 136 -45.99 -2.08 -11.79
CA LYS A 136 -46.56 -2.54 -10.52
C LYS A 136 -45.40 -2.62 -9.55
N ALA A 137 -45.13 -1.51 -8.85
CA ALA A 137 -44.06 -1.49 -7.87
C ALA A 137 -44.33 -2.55 -6.81
N ASP A 138 -43.39 -3.47 -6.68
CA ASP A 138 -43.35 -4.38 -5.54
C ASP A 138 -42.84 -3.57 -4.34
N GLN A 139 -43.66 -3.50 -3.30
CA GLN A 139 -43.35 -2.77 -2.07
C GLN A 139 -43.35 -3.71 -0.86
N THR A 140 -43.40 -5.02 -1.10
CA THR A 140 -43.64 -6.02 -0.08
C THR A 140 -42.50 -7.02 -0.09
N GLY A 141 -41.72 -7.05 0.99
CA GLY A 141 -40.65 -8.04 1.12
C GLY A 141 -41.17 -9.47 1.14
N GLY A 142 -40.28 -10.41 0.82
CA GLY A 142 -40.58 -11.84 0.78
C GLY A 142 -40.93 -12.45 2.13
N ILE A 143 -41.54 -13.64 2.10
CA ILE A 143 -41.92 -14.41 3.28
C ILE A 143 -40.99 -15.62 3.41
N LEU A 144 -40.38 -15.79 4.58
CA LEU A 144 -39.53 -16.94 4.89
C LEU A 144 -40.43 -18.16 5.17
N THR A 145 -40.24 -19.24 4.42
CA THR A 145 -41.02 -20.49 4.53
C THR A 145 -40.23 -21.65 5.13
N GLY A 146 -38.90 -21.55 5.15
CA GLY A 146 -38.02 -22.53 5.80
C GLY A 146 -36.64 -21.97 6.03
N LEU A 147 -35.97 -22.45 7.08
CA LEU A 147 -34.54 -22.25 7.31
C LEU A 147 -34.01 -23.49 8.04
N SER A 148 -33.04 -24.15 7.42
CA SER A 148 -32.37 -25.32 7.97
C SER A 148 -30.86 -25.15 7.91
N MET A 149 -30.17 -25.59 8.95
CA MET A 149 -28.72 -25.56 9.03
C MET A 149 -28.20 -26.91 9.52
N GLN A 150 -27.05 -27.31 9.02
CA GLN A 150 -26.31 -28.44 9.57
C GLN A 150 -26.07 -28.21 11.06
N SER A 151 -26.56 -29.13 11.91
CA SER A 151 -26.55 -28.95 13.37
C SER A 151 -25.14 -28.95 13.98
N THR A 152 -24.18 -29.64 13.35
CA THR A 152 -22.79 -29.70 13.83
C THR A 152 -21.79 -29.72 12.67
N VAL A 153 -20.75 -28.90 12.77
CA VAL A 153 -19.57 -28.91 11.90
C VAL A 153 -18.36 -29.38 12.71
N ASP A 154 -17.73 -30.48 12.29
CA ASP A 154 -16.53 -31.05 12.93
C ASP A 154 -15.28 -30.71 12.12
N LEU A 155 -14.41 -29.90 12.71
CA LEU A 155 -13.16 -29.42 12.12
C LEU A 155 -11.92 -30.19 12.61
N SER A 156 -12.10 -31.28 13.37
CA SER A 156 -11.00 -32.06 13.96
C SER A 156 -10.05 -32.69 12.93
N LYS A 157 -10.49 -32.81 11.68
CA LYS A 157 -9.74 -33.36 10.54
C LYS A 157 -9.28 -32.29 9.54
N GLY A 158 -9.44 -31.00 9.87
CA GLY A 158 -9.19 -29.88 8.97
C GLY A 158 -10.49 -29.19 8.51
N PRO A 159 -10.41 -28.30 7.51
CA PRO A 159 -11.57 -27.61 6.97
C PRO A 159 -12.67 -28.57 6.52
N ALA A 160 -13.93 -28.19 6.73
CA ALA A 160 -15.10 -29.04 6.44
C ALA A 160 -16.20 -28.25 5.73
N MET A 161 -16.98 -28.91 4.87
CA MET A 161 -18.15 -28.30 4.24
C MET A 161 -19.25 -28.07 5.28
N PHE A 162 -19.81 -26.87 5.30
CA PHE A 162 -21.02 -26.50 6.02
C PHE A 162 -22.18 -26.34 5.04
N HIS A 163 -23.34 -26.89 5.41
CA HIS A 163 -24.56 -26.84 4.65
C HIS A 163 -25.66 -26.08 5.39
N ALA A 164 -26.34 -25.18 4.69
CA ALA A 164 -27.56 -24.54 5.12
C ALA A 164 -28.51 -24.40 3.94
N SER A 165 -29.80 -24.29 4.21
CA SER A 165 -30.80 -24.04 3.18
C SER A 165 -31.93 -23.16 3.71
N ALA A 166 -32.60 -22.46 2.80
CA ALA A 166 -33.74 -21.62 3.12
C ALA A 166 -34.81 -21.76 2.05
N GLY A 167 -36.06 -21.70 2.50
CA GLY A 167 -37.24 -21.55 1.67
C GLY A 167 -37.77 -20.15 1.81
N ALA A 168 -38.09 -19.49 0.69
CA ALA A 168 -38.73 -18.19 0.70
C ALA A 168 -39.68 -18.06 -0.48
N VAL A 169 -40.79 -17.36 -0.27
CA VAL A 169 -41.77 -17.05 -1.32
C VAL A 169 -42.03 -15.57 -1.36
N ASP A 170 -42.23 -15.07 -2.57
CA ASP A 170 -42.63 -13.68 -2.78
C ASP A 170 -44.16 -13.55 -2.81
N ASN A 171 -44.65 -12.33 -2.58
CA ASN A 171 -46.05 -12.00 -2.60
C ASN A 171 -46.65 -12.11 -4.02
N ALA A 172 -47.97 -12.30 -4.09
CA ALA A 172 -48.67 -12.39 -5.36
C ALA A 172 -48.51 -11.09 -6.18
N GLY A 173 -47.71 -11.17 -7.27
CA GLY A 173 -47.40 -10.03 -8.13
C GLY A 173 -46.01 -9.42 -7.91
N GLY A 174 -45.26 -9.90 -6.92
CA GLY A 174 -43.88 -9.50 -6.69
C GLY A 174 -42.89 -10.07 -7.72
N ASN A 175 -41.65 -9.59 -7.66
CA ASN A 175 -40.61 -9.86 -8.65
C ASN A 175 -39.70 -11.07 -8.36
N GLY A 176 -39.86 -11.76 -7.24
CA GLY A 176 -39.09 -12.92 -6.82
C GLY A 176 -38.11 -12.62 -5.69
N ILE A 177 -37.56 -13.67 -5.07
CA ILE A 177 -36.60 -13.51 -3.97
C ILE A 177 -35.18 -13.39 -4.52
N ALA A 178 -34.42 -12.43 -4.02
CA ALA A 178 -33.01 -12.27 -4.37
C ALA A 178 -32.15 -13.27 -3.58
N TYR A 179 -32.25 -13.25 -2.25
CA TYR A 179 -31.55 -14.15 -1.34
C TYR A 179 -32.13 -14.05 0.07
N VAL A 180 -31.79 -15.02 0.91
CA VAL A 180 -32.00 -14.97 2.36
C VAL A 180 -30.66 -14.72 3.03
N MET A 181 -30.57 -13.66 3.82
CA MET A 181 -29.37 -13.35 4.61
C MET A 181 -29.59 -13.73 6.06
N VAL A 182 -28.74 -14.60 6.61
CA VAL A 182 -28.77 -14.98 8.03
C VAL A 182 -27.58 -14.32 8.73
N GLU A 183 -27.83 -13.59 9.82
CA GLU A 183 -26.81 -12.97 10.67
C GLU A 183 -26.57 -13.83 11.91
N LEU A 184 -25.31 -14.13 12.19
CA LEU A 184 -24.85 -14.90 13.34
C LEU A 184 -24.33 -13.99 14.48
N ASP A 185 -24.25 -14.54 15.68
CA ASP A 185 -23.74 -13.82 16.86
C ASP A 185 -22.22 -13.58 16.84
N ARG A 186 -21.51 -14.34 16.00
CA ARG A 186 -20.06 -14.35 15.82
C ARG A 186 -19.71 -14.84 14.41
N GLU A 187 -18.46 -14.64 14.00
CA GLU A 187 -17.98 -14.89 12.64
C GLU A 187 -17.56 -16.34 12.41
N ILE A 188 -17.82 -16.82 11.19
CA ILE A 188 -17.27 -18.06 10.63
C ILE A 188 -16.11 -17.68 9.71
N VAL A 189 -15.01 -18.41 9.78
CA VAL A 189 -13.86 -18.21 8.89
C VAL A 189 -14.02 -19.13 7.67
N TYR A 190 -14.17 -18.52 6.50
CA TYR A 190 -14.23 -19.19 5.20
C TYR A 190 -12.87 -19.14 4.49
N ASP A 191 -12.81 -19.65 3.26
CA ASP A 191 -11.65 -19.61 2.38
C ASP A 191 -11.33 -18.22 1.79
N TRP A 192 -12.26 -17.27 1.94
CA TRP A 192 -12.16 -15.88 1.50
C TRP A 192 -12.23 -14.87 2.68
N GLY A 193 -12.11 -15.36 3.92
CA GLY A 193 -12.13 -14.51 5.12
C GLY A 193 -13.28 -14.80 6.09
N ALA A 194 -13.36 -13.98 7.15
CA ALA A 194 -14.33 -14.15 8.22
C ALA A 194 -15.62 -13.35 7.99
N SER A 195 -16.77 -13.97 8.22
CA SER A 195 -18.07 -13.31 8.08
C SER A 195 -19.10 -13.86 9.06
N PRO A 196 -19.96 -13.01 9.65
CA PRO A 196 -21.11 -13.46 10.43
C PRO A 196 -22.35 -13.72 9.56
N TYR A 197 -22.27 -13.55 8.22
CA TYR A 197 -23.42 -13.61 7.33
C TYR A 197 -23.42 -14.86 6.45
N LEU A 198 -24.58 -15.54 6.40
CA LEU A 198 -24.87 -16.59 5.41
C LEU A 198 -25.78 -16.01 4.33
N PHE A 199 -25.34 -16.03 3.07
CA PHE A 199 -26.13 -15.58 1.93
C PHE A 199 -26.70 -16.78 1.17
N ILE A 200 -27.88 -17.23 1.56
CA ILE A 200 -28.53 -18.43 1.01
C ILE A 200 -29.26 -18.04 -0.29
N GLY A 201 -28.98 -18.76 -1.39
CA GLY A 201 -29.55 -18.49 -2.71
C GLY A 201 -28.86 -17.39 -3.54
N ARG A 202 -27.70 -16.89 -3.09
CA ARG A 202 -26.87 -15.89 -3.81
C ARG A 202 -25.60 -16.57 -4.35
N ASP A 203 -25.54 -16.90 -5.64
CA ASP A 203 -24.28 -17.34 -6.31
C ASP A 203 -24.25 -17.06 -7.83
N THR A 204 -23.05 -16.68 -8.30
CA THR A 204 -22.60 -16.40 -9.68
C THR A 204 -22.36 -17.68 -10.51
N TYR A 205 -22.32 -18.87 -9.91
CA TYR A 205 -21.87 -20.13 -10.53
C TYR A 205 -22.92 -21.25 -10.65
N GLY A 206 -24.23 -20.93 -10.54
CA GLY A 206 -25.29 -21.84 -10.96
C GLY A 206 -25.79 -22.86 -9.93
N LEU A 207 -25.86 -22.47 -8.65
CA LEU A 207 -26.70 -23.17 -7.67
C LEU A 207 -28.03 -22.44 -7.52
N ASP A 208 -29.07 -23.22 -7.23
CA ASP A 208 -30.48 -22.88 -7.28
C ASP A 208 -30.78 -21.49 -6.70
N THR A 209 -31.33 -20.63 -7.55
CA THR A 209 -31.79 -19.29 -7.16
C THR A 209 -33.28 -19.43 -6.93
N PHE A 210 -33.86 -18.62 -6.05
CA PHE A 210 -35.33 -18.54 -5.87
C PHE A 210 -36.12 -18.09 -7.12
N ALA A 211 -35.51 -18.18 -8.31
CA ALA A 211 -36.02 -17.85 -9.63
C ALA A 211 -37.18 -18.76 -10.08
N ASP A 212 -37.23 -20.02 -9.65
CA ASP A 212 -38.34 -20.93 -9.97
C ASP A 212 -39.60 -20.64 -9.14
N ARG A 213 -39.51 -19.71 -8.17
CA ARG A 213 -40.55 -19.37 -7.18
C ARG A 213 -41.01 -20.58 -6.36
N SER A 214 -40.20 -21.63 -6.31
CA SER A 214 -40.45 -22.79 -5.47
C SER A 214 -40.10 -22.46 -4.02
N PRO A 215 -40.91 -22.90 -3.06
CA PRO A 215 -40.64 -22.69 -1.63
C PRO A 215 -39.39 -23.44 -1.10
N GLU A 216 -38.63 -24.15 -1.93
CA GLU A 216 -37.54 -25.07 -1.53
C GLU A 216 -36.19 -24.84 -2.24
N SER A 217 -35.93 -23.66 -2.83
CA SER A 217 -34.87 -23.52 -3.85
C SER A 217 -33.57 -22.85 -3.39
N GLY A 218 -33.31 -22.71 -2.08
CA GLY A 218 -32.13 -21.98 -1.59
C GLY A 218 -31.15 -22.90 -0.89
N ASP A 219 -30.06 -23.29 -1.54
CA ASP A 219 -28.95 -24.03 -0.93
C ASP A 219 -27.73 -23.12 -0.67
N TYR A 220 -27.05 -23.39 0.45
CA TYR A 220 -25.79 -22.76 0.83
C TYR A 220 -24.81 -23.85 1.24
N SER A 221 -23.69 -23.91 0.54
CA SER A 221 -22.61 -24.86 0.83
C SER A 221 -21.27 -24.15 0.71
N ARG A 222 -20.51 -24.08 1.81
CA ARG A 222 -19.19 -23.45 1.85
C ARG A 222 -18.22 -24.23 2.73
N VAL A 223 -16.93 -24.16 2.39
CA VAL A 223 -15.87 -24.73 3.21
C VAL A 223 -15.65 -23.82 4.42
N VAL A 224 -15.80 -24.37 5.62
CA VAL A 224 -15.48 -23.72 6.88
C VAL A 224 -14.05 -24.08 7.26
N SER A 225 -13.22 -23.07 7.48
CA SER A 225 -11.83 -23.23 7.88
C SER A 225 -11.72 -23.83 9.28
N SER A 226 -10.67 -24.65 9.50
CA SER A 226 -10.32 -25.19 10.82
C SER A 226 -9.93 -24.13 11.86
N LEU A 227 -9.81 -22.87 11.44
CA LEU A 227 -9.52 -21.71 12.29
C LEU A 227 -10.78 -21.12 12.93
N THR A 228 -11.98 -21.46 12.43
CA THR A 228 -13.24 -21.00 13.00
C THR A 228 -13.37 -21.43 14.45
N ALA A 229 -13.69 -20.51 15.36
CA ALA A 229 -13.77 -20.80 16.79
C ALA A 229 -14.79 -21.92 17.09
N ALA A 230 -14.43 -22.85 17.97
CA ALA A 230 -15.39 -23.84 18.45
C ALA A 230 -16.46 -23.21 19.35
N GLY A 231 -17.67 -23.77 19.32
CA GLY A 231 -18.78 -23.37 20.17
C GLY A 231 -20.10 -23.29 19.43
N THR A 232 -21.13 -22.86 20.14
CA THR A 232 -22.46 -22.66 19.57
C THR A 232 -22.56 -21.31 18.89
N TYR A 233 -22.92 -21.32 17.61
CA TYR A 233 -23.20 -20.17 16.78
C TYR A 233 -24.70 -19.91 16.80
N GLN A 234 -25.09 -18.70 17.17
CA GLN A 234 -26.49 -18.32 17.36
C GLN A 234 -26.95 -17.44 16.23
N VAL A 235 -28.12 -17.71 15.66
CA VAL A 235 -28.75 -16.80 14.70
C VAL A 235 -29.30 -15.58 15.45
N ARG A 236 -28.85 -14.39 15.07
CA ARG A 236 -29.40 -13.11 15.55
C ARG A 236 -30.66 -12.73 14.78
N SER A 237 -30.58 -12.80 13.46
CA SER A 237 -31.65 -12.41 12.56
C SER A 237 -31.55 -13.18 11.24
N ALA A 238 -32.67 -13.25 10.52
CA ALA A 238 -32.70 -13.61 9.11
C ALA A 238 -33.50 -12.56 8.35
N GLN A 239 -33.02 -12.16 7.18
CA GLN A 239 -33.66 -11.20 6.31
C GLN A 239 -33.99 -11.89 4.99
N VAL A 240 -35.22 -11.72 4.50
CA VAL A 240 -35.59 -12.10 3.13
C VAL A 240 -35.54 -10.85 2.28
N ILE A 241 -34.65 -10.84 1.29
CA ILE A 241 -34.47 -9.72 0.38
C ILE A 241 -35.10 -10.13 -0.95
N ASP A 242 -36.05 -9.35 -1.44
CA ASP A 242 -36.61 -9.54 -2.79
C ASP A 242 -35.74 -8.88 -3.87
N LEU A 243 -36.04 -9.13 -5.14
CA LEU A 243 -35.30 -8.56 -6.27
C LEU A 243 -35.53 -7.05 -6.46
N SER A 244 -36.55 -6.47 -5.81
CA SER A 244 -36.77 -5.02 -5.72
C SER A 244 -35.97 -4.36 -4.59
N GLY A 245 -35.32 -5.16 -3.74
CA GLY A 245 -34.61 -4.70 -2.54
C GLY A 245 -35.52 -4.45 -1.33
N ASN A 246 -36.80 -4.83 -1.37
CA ASN A 246 -37.63 -4.82 -0.18
C ASN A 246 -37.21 -5.97 0.75
N THR A 247 -37.24 -5.71 2.05
CA THR A 247 -36.77 -6.63 3.06
C THR A 247 -37.89 -7.02 4.02
N THR A 248 -37.88 -8.28 4.45
CA THR A 248 -38.66 -8.74 5.61
C THR A 248 -37.70 -9.32 6.63
N ASP A 249 -37.71 -8.75 7.84
CA ASP A 249 -36.81 -9.11 8.93
C ASP A 249 -37.48 -10.09 9.89
N TYR A 250 -36.73 -11.13 10.27
CA TYR A 250 -37.10 -12.12 11.28
C TYR A 250 -36.04 -12.13 12.36
N HIS A 251 -36.38 -11.66 13.56
CA HIS A 251 -35.52 -11.81 14.72
C HIS A 251 -35.55 -13.23 15.26
N ARG A 252 -34.51 -13.60 16.01
CA ARG A 252 -34.36 -14.94 16.61
C ARG A 252 -35.62 -15.51 17.27
N ASP A 253 -36.33 -14.72 18.08
CA ASP A 253 -37.53 -15.19 18.79
C ASP A 253 -38.67 -15.55 17.81
N GLN A 254 -38.76 -14.82 16.69
CA GLN A 254 -39.73 -15.10 15.62
C GLN A 254 -39.34 -16.36 14.85
N LEU A 255 -38.05 -16.54 14.55
CA LEU A 255 -37.53 -17.76 13.92
C LEU A 255 -37.81 -18.99 14.78
N ALA A 256 -37.55 -18.89 16.09
CA ALA A 256 -37.85 -19.95 17.05
C ALA A 256 -39.36 -20.26 17.12
N ALA A 257 -40.22 -19.23 17.10
CA ALA A 257 -41.67 -19.42 17.09
C ALA A 257 -42.19 -20.07 15.80
N LEU A 258 -41.49 -19.87 14.68
CA LEU A 258 -41.75 -20.53 13.39
C LEU A 258 -41.18 -21.95 13.31
N GLY A 259 -40.40 -22.38 14.32
CA GLY A 259 -39.77 -23.70 14.36
C GLY A 259 -38.56 -23.84 13.46
N PHE A 260 -37.95 -22.73 13.06
CA PHE A 260 -36.75 -22.71 12.24
C PHE A 260 -35.47 -22.82 13.08
N ASP A 261 -34.39 -23.28 12.45
CA ASP A 261 -33.11 -23.42 13.13
C ASP A 261 -32.59 -22.05 13.61
N THR A 262 -32.20 -21.97 14.88
CA THR A 262 -31.68 -20.73 15.50
C THR A 262 -30.25 -20.84 15.99
N SER A 263 -29.61 -21.98 15.76
CA SER A 263 -28.22 -22.22 16.13
C SER A 263 -27.65 -23.48 15.49
N PHE A 264 -26.33 -23.55 15.42
CA PHE A 264 -25.58 -24.78 15.13
C PHE A 264 -24.28 -24.80 15.95
N GLU A 265 -23.59 -25.93 15.98
CA GLU A 265 -22.37 -26.13 16.77
C GLU A 265 -21.13 -26.35 15.89
N ILE A 266 -20.03 -25.67 16.20
CA ILE A 266 -18.72 -25.94 15.61
C ILE A 266 -17.84 -26.63 16.65
N THR A 267 -17.23 -27.75 16.28
CA THR A 267 -16.39 -28.57 17.15
C THR A 267 -15.05 -28.89 16.49
N GLY A 268 -14.06 -29.35 17.27
CA GLY A 268 -12.79 -29.84 16.72
C GLY A 268 -11.83 -28.78 16.18
N SER A 269 -12.13 -27.48 16.39
CA SER A 269 -11.26 -26.37 15.98
C SER A 269 -9.94 -26.35 16.75
N ARG A 270 -8.84 -26.00 16.07
CA ARG A 270 -7.57 -25.66 16.74
C ARG A 270 -7.57 -24.24 17.30
N GLY A 271 -8.46 -23.37 16.80
CA GLY A 271 -8.57 -21.95 17.14
C GLY A 271 -7.36 -21.14 16.67
N ASP A 272 -7.62 -19.94 16.17
CA ASP A 272 -6.56 -18.94 16.01
C ASP A 272 -6.45 -18.10 17.29
N THR A 273 -5.24 -18.00 17.84
CA THR A 273 -4.92 -17.20 19.04
C THR A 273 -3.83 -16.16 18.77
N THR A 274 -3.38 -16.09 17.52
CA THR A 274 -2.36 -15.14 17.07
C THR A 274 -3.02 -13.77 16.99
N LYS A 275 -2.32 -12.71 17.41
CA LYS A 275 -2.86 -11.36 17.26
C LYS A 275 -2.49 -10.82 15.89
N PRO A 276 -3.38 -10.08 15.22
CA PRO A 276 -3.06 -9.42 13.97
C PRO A 276 -2.03 -8.31 14.19
N VAL A 277 -1.34 -7.91 13.13
CA VAL A 277 -0.27 -6.92 13.16
C VAL A 277 -0.58 -5.77 12.21
N LEU A 278 -0.63 -4.54 12.73
CA LEU A 278 -0.65 -3.32 11.91
C LEU A 278 0.68 -3.19 11.16
N LYS A 279 0.62 -2.97 9.85
CA LYS A 279 1.79 -2.81 8.96
C LYS A 279 1.95 -1.38 8.46
N GLY A 280 0.84 -0.66 8.26
CA GLY A 280 0.86 0.71 7.77
C GLY A 280 -0.45 1.45 8.00
N LEU A 281 -0.38 2.77 8.10
CA LEU A 281 -1.54 3.66 8.16
C LEU A 281 -1.18 4.98 7.48
N GLN A 282 -1.94 5.36 6.47
CA GLN A 282 -1.83 6.62 5.77
C GLN A 282 -3.08 7.45 6.02
N VAL A 283 -2.88 8.66 6.52
CA VAL A 283 -3.94 9.66 6.71
C VAL A 283 -3.57 10.92 5.92
N PRO A 284 -4.54 11.67 5.37
CA PRO A 284 -4.25 12.94 4.72
C PRO A 284 -3.54 13.88 5.68
N THR A 285 -2.55 14.65 5.23
CA THR A 285 -1.87 15.62 6.09
C THR A 285 -2.73 16.86 6.37
N TYR A 286 -3.65 17.18 5.47
CA TYR A 286 -4.53 18.34 5.54
C TYR A 286 -5.90 18.07 4.90
N LEU A 287 -6.96 18.51 5.57
CA LEU A 287 -8.34 18.53 5.09
C LEU A 287 -8.74 19.97 4.76
N ASP A 288 -8.88 20.27 3.47
CA ASP A 288 -9.38 21.53 2.95
C ASP A 288 -10.91 21.62 3.03
N LEU A 289 -11.39 22.45 3.95
CA LEU A 289 -12.79 22.71 4.25
C LEU A 289 -13.37 23.86 3.39
N SER A 290 -12.53 24.56 2.61
CA SER A 290 -12.98 25.71 1.81
C SER A 290 -13.81 25.31 0.59
N LYS A 291 -13.69 24.06 0.15
CA LYS A 291 -14.24 23.58 -1.11
C LYS A 291 -15.57 22.82 -0.96
N GLY A 292 -16.31 23.08 0.11
CA GLY A 292 -17.56 22.37 0.42
C GLY A 292 -17.30 20.96 0.94
N THR A 293 -18.33 20.11 0.95
CA THR A 293 -18.21 18.70 1.35
C THR A 293 -17.34 17.95 0.34
N GLN A 294 -16.27 17.30 0.80
CA GLN A 294 -15.26 16.67 -0.07
C GLN A 294 -14.88 15.27 0.41
N PRO A 295 -14.55 14.34 -0.53
CA PRO A 295 -13.99 13.04 -0.17
C PRO A 295 -12.52 13.15 0.28
N TYR A 296 -12.19 12.43 1.35
CA TYR A 296 -10.81 12.19 1.78
C TYR A 296 -10.57 10.71 1.98
N ALA A 297 -9.49 10.20 1.39
CA ALA A 297 -9.10 8.79 1.50
C ALA A 297 -8.15 8.60 2.70
N PHE A 298 -8.42 7.55 3.47
CA PHE A 298 -7.57 7.01 4.52
C PHE A 298 -7.22 5.59 4.14
N THR A 299 -6.01 5.13 4.44
CA THR A 299 -5.55 3.79 4.05
C THR A 299 -4.94 3.07 5.23
N ALA A 300 -5.35 1.84 5.49
CA ALA A 300 -4.77 1.00 6.54
C ALA A 300 -4.25 -0.32 5.96
N GLN A 301 -3.12 -0.77 6.46
CA GLN A 301 -2.49 -2.05 6.11
C GLN A 301 -2.27 -2.86 7.37
N ALA A 302 -2.75 -4.08 7.39
CA ALA A 302 -2.59 -5.01 8.49
C ALA A 302 -2.50 -6.43 7.93
N GLY A 303 -1.92 -7.35 8.69
CA GLY A 303 -1.88 -8.76 8.35
C GLY A 303 -2.03 -9.64 9.57
N ASP A 304 -2.49 -10.86 9.36
CA ASP A 304 -2.62 -11.88 10.39
C ASP A 304 -1.89 -13.16 9.97
N GLU A 305 -0.95 -13.61 10.81
CA GLU A 305 -0.19 -14.85 10.58
C GLU A 305 -0.89 -16.09 11.17
N GLY A 306 -1.96 -15.88 11.95
CA GLY A 306 -2.81 -16.94 12.50
C GLY A 306 -3.75 -17.58 11.47
N GLY A 307 -3.99 -16.87 10.36
CA GLY A 307 -4.76 -17.29 9.20
C GLY A 307 -6.26 -17.03 9.32
N SER A 308 -6.72 -16.36 10.38
CA SER A 308 -8.11 -15.91 10.50
C SER A 308 -8.39 -14.62 9.73
N GLY A 309 -7.34 -13.98 9.20
CA GLY A 309 -7.43 -12.77 8.39
C GLY A 309 -7.74 -11.55 9.25
N VAL A 310 -7.53 -10.33 8.72
CA VAL A 310 -7.86 -9.11 9.45
C VAL A 310 -9.34 -8.77 9.26
N GLY A 311 -10.12 -8.75 10.35
CA GLY A 311 -11.54 -8.42 10.31
C GLY A 311 -11.80 -6.91 10.29
N LYS A 312 -11.06 -6.13 11.10
CA LYS A 312 -11.20 -4.66 11.13
C LYS A 312 -9.99 -3.91 11.67
N VAL A 313 -9.85 -2.66 11.23
CA VAL A 313 -8.93 -1.66 11.80
C VAL A 313 -9.74 -0.45 12.27
N TRP A 314 -9.49 0.00 13.50
CA TRP A 314 -10.15 1.17 14.08
C TRP A 314 -9.13 2.22 14.49
N VAL A 315 -9.22 3.43 13.93
CA VAL A 315 -8.35 4.57 14.22
C VAL A 315 -9.12 5.59 15.06
N TYR A 316 -8.74 5.78 16.32
CA TYR A 316 -9.41 6.70 17.23
C TYR A 316 -8.80 8.11 17.18
N LEU A 317 -9.64 9.14 17.12
CA LEU A 317 -9.21 10.53 17.12
C LEU A 317 -9.51 11.21 18.46
N ASP A 318 -8.67 12.18 18.84
CA ASP A 318 -8.86 12.99 20.06
C ASP A 318 -10.11 13.88 20.01
N ARG A 319 -10.66 14.11 18.81
CA ARG A 319 -11.87 14.91 18.57
C ARG A 319 -12.62 14.42 17.33
N SER A 320 -13.88 14.84 17.20
CA SER A 320 -14.75 14.43 16.11
C SER A 320 -14.65 15.30 14.87
N TYR A 321 -14.68 14.69 13.69
CA TYR A 321 -14.93 15.35 12.41
C TYR A 321 -16.39 15.16 11.99
N VAL A 322 -16.88 15.94 11.02
CA VAL A 322 -18.31 15.93 10.63
C VAL A 322 -18.46 15.36 9.23
N THR A 323 -19.28 14.33 9.09
CA THR A 323 -19.74 13.76 7.81
C THR A 323 -21.21 14.09 7.58
N PRO A 324 -21.77 13.91 6.36
CA PRO A 324 -23.18 14.23 6.08
C PRO A 324 -24.20 13.54 7.00
N ASP A 325 -23.87 12.35 7.49
CA ASP A 325 -24.72 11.53 8.36
C ASP A 325 -24.59 11.88 9.85
N ARG A 326 -23.38 12.13 10.35
CA ARG A 326 -23.11 12.37 11.78
C ARG A 326 -21.71 12.93 12.04
N ALA A 327 -21.43 13.28 13.29
CA ALA A 327 -20.05 13.48 13.75
C ALA A 327 -19.42 12.12 14.09
N LYS A 328 -18.17 11.91 13.66
CA LYS A 328 -17.40 10.67 13.87
C LYS A 328 -16.13 10.97 14.66
N GLN A 329 -15.76 10.12 15.62
CA GLN A 329 -14.56 10.27 16.46
C GLN A 329 -13.46 9.25 16.10
N GLY A 330 -13.48 8.75 14.87
CA GLY A 330 -12.52 7.77 14.40
C GLY A 330 -12.85 7.27 13.00
N ILE A 331 -11.87 6.64 12.37
CA ILE A 331 -11.98 6.02 11.06
C ILE A 331 -12.05 4.51 11.27
N LEU A 332 -13.08 3.89 10.72
CA LEU A 332 -13.30 2.45 10.79
C LEU A 332 -13.08 1.85 9.40
N PHE A 333 -12.16 0.88 9.33
CA PHE A 333 -11.96 0.02 8.17
C PHE A 333 -12.57 -1.34 8.51
N LEU A 334 -13.56 -1.75 7.72
CA LEU A 334 -14.17 -3.07 7.80
C LEU A 334 -13.78 -3.84 6.55
N ASN A 335 -13.54 -5.14 6.67
CA ASN A 335 -13.65 -6.01 5.51
C ASN A 335 -15.14 -6.06 5.13
N SER A 336 -15.54 -5.23 4.17
CA SER A 336 -16.96 -4.83 4.02
C SER A 336 -17.73 -5.65 2.99
N THR A 337 -17.07 -6.43 2.13
CA THR A 337 -17.73 -7.36 1.21
C THR A 337 -16.92 -8.65 0.99
N PRO A 338 -17.56 -9.81 0.75
CA PRO A 338 -16.89 -11.07 0.38
C PRO A 338 -16.10 -11.03 -0.94
N GLU A 339 -16.17 -9.92 -1.67
CA GLU A 339 -15.77 -9.80 -3.08
C GLU A 339 -14.59 -8.82 -3.26
N GLU A 340 -14.32 -7.95 -2.29
CA GLU A 340 -13.26 -6.90 -2.38
C GLU A 340 -12.09 -7.10 -1.42
N ASP A 341 -12.10 -8.14 -0.59
CA ASP A 341 -11.05 -8.55 0.37
C ASP A 341 -9.88 -7.56 0.56
N ASP A 342 -10.17 -6.47 1.27
CA ASP A 342 -9.25 -5.34 1.37
C ASP A 342 -7.98 -5.66 2.20
N PHE A 343 -7.97 -6.81 2.88
CA PHE A 343 -6.94 -7.17 3.86
C PHE A 343 -6.36 -8.59 3.75
N ASP A 344 -6.92 -9.51 2.94
CA ASP A 344 -6.49 -10.92 2.89
C ASP A 344 -6.19 -11.40 1.44
N ASP A 345 -4.94 -11.23 1.02
CA ASP A 345 -4.26 -12.30 0.30
C ASP A 345 -2.94 -12.57 1.05
N ALA A 346 -2.20 -13.63 0.71
CA ALA A 346 -0.93 -13.96 1.38
C ALA A 346 0.22 -12.92 1.14
N THR A 347 -0.16 -11.67 0.84
CA THR A 347 0.62 -10.45 0.66
C THR A 347 -0.06 -9.32 1.47
N PRO A 348 0.66 -8.33 2.03
CA PRO A 348 0.03 -7.32 2.89
C PRO A 348 -1.03 -6.48 2.16
N GLY A 349 -2.32 -6.78 2.39
CA GLY A 349 -3.48 -6.05 1.86
C GLY A 349 -3.65 -4.65 2.46
N SER A 350 -4.25 -3.74 1.69
CA SER A 350 -4.36 -2.31 1.99
C SER A 350 -5.79 -1.83 1.81
N ALA A 351 -6.54 -1.65 2.89
CA ALA A 351 -7.90 -1.12 2.81
C ALA A 351 -7.94 0.39 2.69
N VAL A 352 -8.84 0.91 1.85
CA VAL A 352 -9.05 2.34 1.65
C VAL A 352 -10.45 2.74 2.11
N GLN A 353 -10.52 3.61 3.13
CA GLN A 353 -11.75 4.20 3.60
C GLN A 353 -11.86 5.65 3.09
N VAL A 354 -12.91 5.96 2.33
CA VAL A 354 -13.19 7.32 1.86
C VAL A 354 -14.28 7.96 2.72
N GLU A 355 -13.99 9.10 3.33
CA GLU A 355 -14.92 9.86 4.15
C GLU A 355 -15.32 11.17 3.46
N GLN A 356 -16.62 11.46 3.41
CA GLN A 356 -17.14 12.74 2.94
C GLN A 356 -17.09 13.74 4.10
N ILE A 357 -16.13 14.65 4.11
CA ILE A 357 -15.92 15.58 5.24
C ILE A 357 -16.61 16.91 4.95
N MET A 358 -17.45 17.35 5.89
CA MET A 358 -18.25 18.57 5.80
C MET A 358 -17.43 19.80 6.21
N PRO A 359 -17.70 20.99 5.62
CA PRO A 359 -17.07 22.26 6.03
C PRO A 359 -17.32 22.67 7.47
N THR A 360 -18.34 22.10 8.10
CA THR A 360 -18.66 22.31 9.53
C THR A 360 -17.75 21.55 10.48
N THR A 361 -16.81 20.75 9.95
CA THR A 361 -15.76 20.09 10.72
C THR A 361 -14.92 21.12 11.48
N PRO A 362 -14.73 20.98 12.81
CA PRO A 362 -13.93 21.93 13.58
C PRO A 362 -12.52 22.10 13.02
N HIS A 363 -12.05 23.34 12.89
CA HIS A 363 -10.70 23.63 12.42
C HIS A 363 -9.64 23.23 13.46
N GLY A 364 -8.44 22.91 12.97
CA GLY A 364 -7.27 22.62 13.80
C GLY A 364 -6.80 21.16 13.71
N ALA A 365 -5.95 20.78 14.67
CA ALA A 365 -5.27 19.49 14.67
C ALA A 365 -6.18 18.35 15.12
N TYR A 366 -6.15 17.24 14.41
CA TYR A 366 -6.78 15.97 14.78
C TYR A 366 -5.66 14.98 15.09
N ASN A 367 -5.62 14.48 16.32
CA ASN A 367 -4.58 13.54 16.76
C ASN A 367 -5.16 12.13 16.85
N ILE A 368 -4.41 11.16 16.33
CA ILE A 368 -4.68 9.74 16.55
C ILE A 368 -4.29 9.42 17.98
N SER A 369 -5.25 8.90 18.74
CA SER A 369 -5.08 8.54 20.15
C SER A 369 -4.72 7.06 20.31
N THR A 370 -5.27 6.18 19.48
CA THR A 370 -5.04 4.73 19.53
C THR A 370 -5.47 4.11 18.20
N VAL A 371 -4.82 3.01 17.81
CA VAL A 371 -5.28 2.16 16.70
C VAL A 371 -5.52 0.74 17.21
N TRP A 372 -6.66 0.14 16.85
CA TRP A 372 -6.97 -1.26 17.11
C TRP A 372 -6.97 -2.04 15.81
N VAL A 373 -6.42 -3.25 15.85
CA VAL A 373 -6.54 -4.24 14.78
C VAL A 373 -7.14 -5.49 15.41
N GLU A 374 -8.19 -6.03 14.81
CA GLU A 374 -8.87 -7.24 15.26
C GLU A 374 -9.00 -8.22 14.09
N ASP A 375 -8.65 -9.48 14.33
CA ASP A 375 -8.74 -10.55 13.34
C ASP A 375 -10.14 -11.19 13.32
N GLY A 376 -10.38 -12.10 12.38
CA GLY A 376 -11.64 -12.85 12.26
C GLY A 376 -11.90 -13.84 13.41
N ALA A 377 -10.89 -14.14 14.23
CA ALA A 377 -11.03 -14.94 15.45
C ALA A 377 -11.33 -14.10 16.71
N GLY A 378 -11.32 -12.76 16.59
CA GLY A 378 -11.53 -11.81 17.68
C GLY A 378 -10.29 -11.51 18.52
N ASN A 379 -9.10 -11.94 18.10
CA ASN A 379 -7.85 -11.51 18.75
C ASN A 379 -7.55 -10.06 18.37
N ARG A 380 -7.18 -9.26 19.37
CA ARG A 380 -6.95 -7.82 19.20
C ARG A 380 -5.52 -7.41 19.53
N ALA A 381 -4.92 -6.65 18.61
CA ALA A 381 -3.75 -5.82 18.85
C ALA A 381 -4.15 -4.35 19.05
N THR A 382 -3.44 -3.66 19.93
CA THR A 382 -3.67 -2.24 20.26
C THR A 382 -2.35 -1.51 20.19
N TYR A 383 -2.35 -0.39 19.47
CA TYR A 383 -1.20 0.46 19.23
C TYR A 383 -1.44 1.83 19.83
N ASP A 384 -0.60 2.22 20.78
CA ASP A 384 -0.58 3.58 21.31
C ASP A 384 0.20 4.53 20.39
N VAL A 385 0.18 5.82 20.73
CA VAL A 385 0.77 6.88 19.91
C VAL A 385 2.28 6.72 19.75
N ASP A 386 2.98 6.22 20.76
CA ASP A 386 4.43 6.08 20.71
C ASP A 386 4.82 4.85 19.87
N GLN A 387 4.08 3.76 19.99
CA GLN A 387 4.22 2.59 19.11
C GLN A 387 3.97 2.94 17.64
N LEU A 388 2.93 3.74 17.35
CA LEU A 388 2.66 4.21 15.99
C LEU A 388 3.80 5.09 15.45
N ARG A 389 4.40 5.94 16.31
CA ARG A 389 5.57 6.76 15.94
C ARG A 389 6.81 5.91 15.67
N ASP A 390 7.04 4.87 16.46
CA ASP A 390 8.15 3.92 16.28
C ASP A 390 8.02 3.10 14.98
N MET A 391 6.79 2.92 14.52
CA MET A 391 6.43 2.33 13.22
C MET A 391 6.52 3.32 12.05
N GLY A 392 6.77 4.61 12.30
CA GLY A 392 6.81 5.64 11.25
C GLY A 392 5.42 6.08 10.74
N ILE A 393 4.36 5.77 11.47
CA ILE A 393 2.98 6.13 11.10
C ILE A 393 2.66 7.57 11.54
N ALA A 394 2.06 8.35 10.64
CA ALA A 394 1.58 9.69 10.96
C ALA A 394 0.45 9.63 11.98
N THR A 395 0.64 10.25 13.16
CA THR A 395 -0.32 10.23 14.27
C THR A 395 -1.22 11.47 14.33
N ARG A 396 -1.25 12.30 13.29
CA ARG A 396 -2.11 13.51 13.25
C ARG A 396 -2.30 14.09 11.85
N PHE A 397 -3.36 14.87 11.68
CA PHE A 397 -3.63 15.69 10.50
C PHE A 397 -4.29 17.03 10.88
N GLN A 398 -4.44 17.94 9.92
CA GLN A 398 -5.06 19.26 10.12
C GLN A 398 -6.35 19.40 9.32
N ALA A 399 -7.30 20.22 9.78
CA ALA A 399 -8.46 20.63 9.00
C ALA A 399 -8.62 22.17 9.01
N GLY A 400 -8.92 22.78 7.85
CA GLY A 400 -9.11 24.24 7.74
C GLY A 400 -9.47 24.73 6.34
N ASP A 401 -9.65 26.04 6.17
CA ASP A 401 -10.20 26.67 4.95
C ASP A 401 -9.15 27.33 4.02
N GLY A 402 -7.85 27.09 4.24
CA GLY A 402 -6.77 27.63 3.40
C GLY A 402 -6.54 29.13 3.50
N THR A 403 -7.48 29.93 4.05
CA THR A 403 -7.27 31.34 4.41
C THR A 403 -6.55 31.49 5.74
N THR A 404 -6.57 30.42 6.53
CA THR A 404 -5.84 30.25 7.78
C THR A 404 -4.91 29.06 7.70
N LEU A 405 -3.90 29.09 6.79
CA LEU A 405 -2.69 28.23 6.73
C LEU A 405 -2.53 27.49 5.39
N LYS A 406 -1.79 28.08 4.46
CA LYS A 406 -0.89 27.28 3.60
C LYS A 406 0.47 27.23 4.32
N PRO A 407 1.06 26.06 4.61
CA PRO A 407 2.37 26.02 5.25
C PRO A 407 3.41 26.74 4.37
N PRO A 408 4.25 27.64 4.90
CA PRO A 408 5.47 28.02 4.20
C PRO A 408 6.37 26.78 4.11
N THR A 409 6.97 26.55 2.94
CA THR A 409 8.01 25.53 2.75
C THR A 409 9.19 25.90 3.66
N ALA A 410 9.39 25.15 4.74
CA ALA A 410 10.59 25.27 5.56
C ALA A 410 11.69 24.43 4.91
N ALA A 411 12.88 25.01 4.77
CA ALA A 411 14.09 24.30 4.34
C ALA A 411 15.12 24.36 5.46
N ALA A 412 15.68 23.22 5.84
CA ALA A 412 16.79 23.14 6.78
C ALA A 412 18.05 22.72 6.01
N THR A 413 19.17 23.37 6.29
CA THR A 413 20.48 22.99 5.76
C THR A 413 21.47 22.82 6.91
N MET A 414 22.36 21.84 6.79
CA MET A 414 23.39 21.56 7.78
C MET A 414 24.78 21.82 7.19
N ARG A 415 25.68 22.36 7.99
CA ARG A 415 27.12 22.38 7.69
C ARG A 415 27.94 22.10 8.94
N LEU A 416 29.10 21.48 8.77
CA LEU A 416 30.07 21.34 9.83
C LEU A 416 30.90 22.62 9.99
N ASP A 417 31.23 22.95 11.23
CA ASP A 417 32.21 23.99 11.60
C ASP A 417 33.12 23.44 12.70
N GLY A 418 34.11 22.64 12.28
CA GLY A 418 34.90 21.77 13.15
C GLY A 418 34.07 20.62 13.72
N ASP A 419 34.22 20.33 15.01
CA ASP A 419 33.45 19.31 15.75
C ASP A 419 31.97 19.73 16.01
N ASN A 420 31.54 20.86 15.45
CA ASN A 420 30.25 21.45 15.72
C ASN A 420 29.34 21.27 14.51
N VAL A 421 28.13 20.80 14.78
CA VAL A 421 27.07 20.75 13.78
C VAL A 421 26.32 22.08 13.78
N ILE A 422 26.35 22.77 12.63
CA ILE A 422 25.66 24.05 12.41
C ILE A 422 24.40 23.80 11.59
N VAL A 423 23.25 24.10 12.18
CA VAL A 423 21.93 23.95 11.53
C VAL A 423 21.44 25.33 11.13
N THR A 424 21.07 25.52 9.87
CA THR A 424 20.44 26.74 9.36
C THR A 424 19.03 26.42 8.88
N MET A 425 18.04 27.04 9.49
CA MET A 425 16.63 26.84 9.18
C MET A 425 16.10 28.06 8.45
N SER A 426 15.42 27.87 7.32
CA SER A 426 14.97 28.93 6.43
C SER A 426 13.47 28.82 6.15
N ALA A 427 12.74 29.94 6.24
CA ALA A 427 11.31 29.99 5.95
C ALA A 427 10.91 31.27 5.19
N GLN A 428 9.88 31.16 4.34
CA GLN A 428 9.27 32.31 3.67
C GLN A 428 8.41 33.12 4.66
N ALA A 429 8.77 34.39 4.88
CA ALA A 429 7.97 35.29 5.72
C ALA A 429 6.77 35.87 4.95
N TRP A 430 5.59 35.91 5.59
CA TRP A 430 4.39 36.59 5.07
C TRP A 430 4.12 37.89 5.83
N LYS A 431 3.51 38.85 5.12
CA LYS A 431 3.20 40.19 5.63
C LYS A 431 1.91 40.15 6.46
N SER A 432 1.97 40.63 7.71
CA SER A 432 0.76 40.97 8.47
C SER A 432 0.10 42.25 7.92
N ALA A 433 -1.16 42.51 8.26
CA ALA A 433 -1.91 43.71 7.79
C ALA A 433 -1.23 45.05 8.17
N ASP A 434 -0.36 45.04 9.18
CA ASP A 434 0.45 46.15 9.70
C ASP A 434 1.91 46.14 9.22
N GLY A 435 2.31 45.22 8.34
CA GLY A 435 3.60 45.22 7.66
C GLY A 435 4.80 44.70 8.47
N GLN A 436 4.57 43.94 9.54
CA GLN A 436 5.62 43.28 10.32
C GLN A 436 5.72 41.79 9.96
N ALA A 437 6.95 41.27 9.87
CA ALA A 437 7.22 39.84 9.77
C ALA A 437 7.95 39.37 11.03
N ASN A 438 7.35 38.42 11.74
CA ASN A 438 7.87 37.87 12.99
C ASN A 438 8.09 36.36 12.83
N ILE A 439 9.27 35.88 13.22
CA ILE A 439 9.58 34.45 13.30
C ILE A 439 9.93 34.12 14.74
N SER A 440 9.32 33.08 15.30
CA SER A 440 9.66 32.54 16.60
C SER A 440 10.15 31.11 16.45
N LEU A 441 11.16 30.74 17.22
CA LEU A 441 11.64 29.36 17.26
C LEU A 441 11.92 28.97 18.69
N THR A 442 11.38 27.81 19.10
CA THR A 442 11.60 27.25 20.43
C THR A 442 12.58 26.08 20.32
N TYR A 443 13.63 26.10 21.14
CA TYR A 443 14.68 25.08 21.14
C TYR A 443 15.07 24.68 22.56
N ASP A 444 15.69 23.51 22.71
CA ASP A 444 16.25 23.07 23.99
C ASP A 444 17.64 23.71 24.20
N PRO A 445 17.82 24.63 25.15
CA PRO A 445 19.11 25.28 25.40
C PRO A 445 20.17 24.32 25.97
N ALA A 446 19.77 23.16 26.51
CA ALA A 446 20.72 22.14 26.96
C ALA A 446 21.34 21.37 25.79
N ARG A 447 20.69 21.38 24.62
CA ARG A 447 21.10 20.64 23.43
C ARG A 447 21.53 21.52 22.26
N MET A 448 21.21 22.82 22.26
CA MET A 448 21.58 23.73 21.19
C MET A 448 21.93 25.14 21.69
N HIS A 449 22.81 25.81 20.95
CA HIS A 449 23.20 27.19 21.15
C HIS A 449 22.84 28.03 19.91
N TYR A 450 22.07 29.09 20.09
CA TYR A 450 21.69 30.00 19.00
C TYR A 450 22.89 30.82 18.51
N LEU A 451 23.09 30.91 17.19
CA LEU A 451 24.22 31.61 16.59
C LEU A 451 23.84 32.90 15.85
N GLY A 452 22.59 33.05 15.42
CA GLY A 452 22.10 34.28 14.78
C GLY A 452 21.03 34.05 13.73
N ALA A 453 20.62 35.12 13.06
CA ALA A 453 19.69 35.09 11.94
C ALA A 453 20.17 35.98 10.79
N THR A 454 19.77 35.65 9.57
CA THR A 454 20.04 36.41 8.35
C THR A 454 18.76 36.59 7.53
N ALA A 455 18.59 37.77 6.96
CA ALA A 455 17.53 38.09 6.00
C ALA A 455 18.13 39.01 4.92
N PRO A 456 17.96 38.72 3.62
CA PRO A 456 18.28 39.68 2.56
C PRO A 456 17.48 40.98 2.77
N GLY A 457 17.98 42.14 2.36
CA GLY A 457 17.17 43.38 2.22
C GLY A 457 16.68 44.10 3.49
N ALA A 458 16.62 43.45 4.66
CA ALA A 458 16.09 44.03 5.90
C ALA A 458 17.18 44.29 6.96
N GLY A 459 17.10 45.45 7.62
CA GLY A 459 17.87 45.70 8.84
C GLY A 459 17.37 44.81 9.98
N ILE A 460 18.19 43.86 10.42
CA ILE A 460 17.88 42.96 11.53
C ILE A 460 17.97 43.75 12.84
N LEU A 461 16.83 44.03 13.48
CA LEU A 461 16.80 44.59 14.83
C LEU A 461 16.76 43.40 15.80
N GLY A 462 17.93 42.99 16.28
CA GLY A 462 18.04 41.89 17.24
C GLY A 462 17.23 42.13 18.51
N GLY A 463 16.69 41.06 19.09
CA GLY A 463 16.03 41.09 20.39
C GLY A 463 16.01 39.70 21.04
N GLU A 464 16.92 39.48 21.99
CA GLU A 464 16.69 38.47 23.03
C GLU A 464 15.63 38.99 24.00
N ALA A 465 14.61 38.18 24.32
CA ALA A 465 13.93 38.25 25.61
C ALA A 465 13.22 36.93 25.96
N ASN A 466 13.67 36.36 27.08
CA ASN A 466 13.17 35.22 27.83
C ASN A 466 11.63 35.10 27.96
N SER A 467 11.14 33.87 27.83
CA SER A 467 10.29 33.29 28.88
C SER A 467 10.34 31.76 28.80
N SER A 468 10.80 31.12 29.88
CA SER A 468 10.68 29.68 30.05
C SER A 468 9.21 29.29 30.02
N THR A 469 8.88 28.24 29.27
CA THR A 469 7.66 27.47 29.52
C THR A 469 8.03 26.17 30.25
N ASP A 470 7.05 25.58 30.94
CA ASP A 470 7.07 24.52 31.97
C ASP A 470 7.81 23.18 31.64
N ALA A 471 8.77 23.15 30.72
CA ALA A 471 9.45 21.93 30.28
C ALA A 471 10.94 22.11 29.86
N GLY A 472 11.59 23.24 30.17
CA GLY A 472 13.04 23.40 29.94
C GLY A 472 13.49 23.90 28.57
N TYR A 473 12.60 24.44 27.73
CA TYR A 473 12.91 24.99 26.40
C TYR A 473 12.98 26.54 26.39
N VAL A 474 13.72 27.12 25.42
CA VAL A 474 13.90 28.57 25.19
C VAL A 474 13.32 28.98 23.84
N SER A 475 12.50 30.04 23.82
CA SER A 475 11.99 30.65 22.58
C SER A 475 12.79 31.90 22.21
N THR A 476 13.21 32.01 20.95
CA THR A 476 13.86 33.21 20.37
C THR A 476 12.97 33.84 19.29
N TRP A 477 13.10 35.15 19.08
CA TRP A 477 12.27 35.93 18.15
C TRP A 477 13.15 36.74 17.18
N VAL A 478 12.75 36.82 15.92
CA VAL A 478 13.36 37.71 14.92
C VAL A 478 12.30 38.64 14.36
N TYR A 479 12.57 39.95 14.40
CA TYR A 479 11.72 41.01 13.85
C TYR A 479 12.38 41.63 12.61
N GLY A 480 11.63 41.75 11.51
CA GLY A 480 12.09 42.43 10.29
C GLY A 480 11.00 43.30 9.64
N ARG A 481 11.38 44.44 9.05
CA ARG A 481 10.56 45.18 8.08
C ARG A 481 11.10 44.88 6.69
N THR A 482 10.31 44.20 5.86
CA THR A 482 10.67 43.96 4.46
C THR A 482 10.04 45.04 3.57
N THR A 483 10.84 45.63 2.69
CA THR A 483 10.34 46.50 1.61
C THR A 483 10.18 45.67 0.35
N ASP A 484 8.93 45.28 0.08
CA ASP A 484 8.38 44.94 -1.24
C ASP A 484 8.52 43.52 -1.80
N SER A 485 9.05 42.51 -1.10
CA SER A 485 8.94 41.09 -1.54
C SER A 485 9.05 40.05 -0.42
N PRO A 486 8.51 38.82 -0.59
CA PRO A 486 8.63 37.74 0.38
C PRO A 486 10.09 37.29 0.46
N GLU A 487 10.76 37.62 1.57
CA GLU A 487 12.16 37.24 1.80
C GLU A 487 12.24 35.98 2.67
N VAL A 488 13.18 35.11 2.32
CA VAL A 488 13.56 33.96 3.12
C VAL A 488 14.37 34.46 4.31
N VAL A 489 13.90 34.15 5.52
CA VAL A 489 14.64 34.43 6.76
C VAL A 489 15.27 33.13 7.24
N SER A 490 16.56 33.18 7.57
CA SER A 490 17.33 32.05 8.04
C SER A 490 17.76 32.23 9.50
N MET A 491 17.69 31.18 10.30
CA MET A 491 18.16 31.13 11.70
C MET A 491 19.18 30.02 11.87
N THR A 492 20.28 30.31 12.55
CA THR A 492 21.42 29.38 12.69
C THR A 492 21.65 28.97 14.13
N PHE A 493 21.89 27.67 14.36
CA PHE A 493 22.12 27.05 15.66
C PHE A 493 23.35 26.13 15.61
N LYS A 494 23.99 25.95 16.77
CA LYS A 494 25.03 24.94 17.03
C LYS A 494 24.47 23.86 17.95
N LEU A 495 24.63 22.58 17.62
CA LEU A 495 24.28 21.47 18.50
C LEU A 495 25.33 21.26 19.60
N LEU A 496 24.87 20.90 20.81
CA LEU A 496 25.66 20.72 22.03
C LEU A 496 25.74 19.24 22.47
N ASP A 497 24.79 18.40 22.06
CA ASP A 497 24.81 16.93 22.24
C ASP A 497 24.57 16.26 20.88
N THR A 498 25.54 15.46 20.43
CA THR A 498 25.54 14.78 19.12
C THR A 498 25.17 13.29 19.22
N ARG A 499 24.88 12.75 20.41
CA ARG A 499 24.62 11.30 20.60
C ARG A 499 23.16 10.91 20.83
N SER A 500 22.26 11.89 20.84
CA SER A 500 20.83 11.68 21.07
C SER A 500 20.06 12.01 19.80
N ASN A 501 19.00 11.26 19.46
CA ASN A 501 18.00 11.68 18.46
C ASN A 501 17.54 13.11 18.80
N VAL A 502 17.96 14.12 18.03
CA VAL A 502 17.51 15.49 18.23
C VAL A 502 16.24 15.69 17.42
N SER A 503 15.10 15.55 18.08
CA SER A 503 13.81 15.92 17.52
C SER A 503 13.63 17.43 17.58
N PHE A 504 13.45 18.08 16.43
CA PHE A 504 13.09 19.49 16.38
C PHE A 504 11.59 19.66 16.62
N ASN A 505 11.22 20.63 17.44
CA ASN A 505 9.84 21.08 17.58
C ASN A 505 9.80 22.56 17.22
N LEU A 506 9.47 22.88 15.98
CA LEU A 506 9.38 24.25 15.44
C LEU A 506 8.15 24.96 16.02
N GLU A 507 8.18 25.36 17.30
CA GLU A 507 7.06 26.08 17.90
C GLU A 507 7.11 27.57 17.55
N GLY A 508 6.28 27.97 16.59
CA GLY A 508 5.71 29.32 16.52
C GLY A 508 5.88 30.07 15.19
N PHE A 509 4.84 30.07 14.36
CA PHE A 509 4.63 31.17 13.41
C PHE A 509 3.44 31.98 13.93
N SER A 510 3.69 33.20 14.40
CA SER A 510 2.65 34.12 14.86
C SER A 510 2.36 35.16 13.79
N ILE A 511 1.17 35.09 13.19
CA ILE A 511 0.58 36.22 12.45
C ILE A 511 -0.23 37.04 13.47
N GLY A 512 0.29 38.18 13.92
CA GLY A 512 -0.42 39.07 14.84
C GLY A 512 -0.66 38.48 16.24
N THR A 513 -1.79 38.83 16.88
CA THR A 513 -2.08 38.55 18.30
C THR A 513 -2.51 37.10 18.61
N GLN A 514 -2.46 36.19 17.65
CA GLN A 514 -2.80 34.78 17.86
C GLN A 514 -1.54 33.91 17.90
N LYS A 515 -1.35 33.20 19.02
CA LYS A 515 -0.29 32.23 19.21
C LYS A 515 -0.70 30.92 18.54
N GLN A 516 -0.15 30.63 17.36
CA GLN A 516 -0.36 29.35 16.68
C GLN A 516 0.90 28.48 16.79
N THR A 517 0.74 27.30 17.41
CA THR A 517 1.80 26.30 17.51
C THR A 517 1.84 25.51 16.20
N PHE A 518 2.92 25.65 15.45
CA PHE A 518 3.19 24.79 14.30
C PHE A 518 3.98 23.57 14.76
N ARG A 519 3.71 22.40 14.15
CA ARG A 519 4.72 21.36 13.98
C ARG A 519 4.65 20.93 12.51
N GLY A 520 5.32 21.63 11.59
CA GLY A 520 5.54 21.07 10.25
C GLY A 520 6.53 19.92 10.41
N GLY A 521 6.41 18.75 9.80
CA GLY A 521 5.91 18.39 8.47
C GLY A 521 7.01 17.48 7.92
N GLU A 522 6.76 16.16 7.98
CA GLU A 522 7.72 15.04 7.88
C GLU A 522 8.89 15.08 8.88
N LEU A 523 9.12 13.95 9.57
CA LEU A 523 10.17 13.85 10.57
C LEU A 523 11.53 13.86 9.84
N LEU A 524 12.17 15.02 9.70
CA LEU A 524 13.61 15.07 9.46
C LEU A 524 14.29 14.48 10.71
N LYS A 525 14.71 13.21 10.66
CA LYS A 525 15.49 12.60 11.75
C LYS A 525 16.97 12.84 11.49
N PHE A 526 17.67 13.23 12.55
CA PHE A 526 19.12 13.38 12.56
C PHE A 526 19.71 12.27 13.42
N GLN A 527 20.49 11.40 12.81
CA GLN A 527 21.15 10.28 13.48
C GLN A 527 22.67 10.41 13.34
N HIS A 528 23.40 10.28 14.45
CA HIS A 528 24.86 10.24 14.46
C HIS A 528 25.33 9.02 15.28
N GLY A 529 26.09 8.11 14.69
CA GLY A 529 26.57 6.88 15.35
C GLY A 529 27.66 7.15 16.38
N GLY A 530 28.65 7.97 15.99
CA GLY A 530 29.68 8.44 16.90
C GLY A 530 31.01 7.77 16.64
N ALA A 531 31.47 6.90 17.54
CA ALA A 531 32.72 6.17 17.37
C ALA A 531 32.50 4.69 17.68
N GLY A 532 33.06 3.80 16.86
CA GLY A 532 32.77 2.37 16.87
C GLY A 532 31.96 1.96 15.65
N ASP A 533 31.68 0.67 15.51
CA ASP A 533 30.90 0.12 14.39
C ASP A 533 29.41 0.16 14.76
N ASP A 534 28.64 1.07 14.15
CA ASP A 534 27.26 1.34 14.53
C ASP A 534 26.22 0.75 13.56
N LEU A 535 25.14 0.18 14.12
CA LEU A 535 23.95 -0.23 13.35
C LEU A 535 22.85 0.83 13.48
N LEU A 536 22.73 1.63 12.42
CA LEU A 536 21.81 2.76 12.28
C LEU A 536 20.54 2.34 11.51
N ARG A 537 19.43 3.06 11.69
CA ARG A 537 18.12 2.67 11.13
C ARG A 537 17.61 3.73 10.16
N GLY A 538 17.50 3.37 8.89
CA GLY A 538 16.85 4.17 7.86
C GLY A 538 15.34 4.25 8.09
N GLY A 539 14.78 5.46 8.07
CA GLY A 539 13.39 5.78 8.39
C GLY A 539 12.50 6.00 7.17
N LEU A 540 11.29 6.52 7.43
CA LEU A 540 10.42 7.12 6.41
C LEU A 540 10.53 8.64 6.53
N GLY A 541 10.48 9.34 5.39
CA GLY A 541 10.72 10.77 5.30
C GLY A 541 12.15 11.05 4.85
N ASN A 542 12.50 12.33 4.73
CA ASN A 542 13.87 12.71 4.37
C ASN A 542 14.73 12.76 5.62
N ASP A 543 15.66 11.83 5.79
CA ASP A 543 16.52 11.75 6.97
C ASP A 543 17.97 12.19 6.67
N ALA A 544 18.69 12.66 7.69
CA ALA A 544 20.11 12.95 7.61
C ALA A 544 20.87 12.09 8.63
N THR A 545 21.74 11.21 8.16
CA THR A 545 22.48 10.25 9.00
C THR A 545 23.98 10.41 8.84
N ASP A 546 24.71 10.35 9.93
CA ASP A 546 26.17 10.33 9.97
C ASP A 546 26.63 9.11 10.77
N GLY A 547 27.35 8.16 10.18
CA GLY A 547 27.88 7.01 10.92
C GLY A 547 28.90 7.44 11.99
N GLY A 548 29.71 8.44 11.66
CA GLY A 548 30.81 8.87 12.50
C GLY A 548 32.10 8.13 12.18
N ALA A 549 32.79 7.60 13.19
CA ALA A 549 34.08 6.93 13.04
C ALA A 549 33.96 5.44 13.35
N GLY A 550 34.12 4.58 12.36
CA GLY A 550 34.06 3.13 12.52
C GLY A 550 33.58 2.49 11.23
N TYR A 551 33.03 1.28 11.32
CA TYR A 551 32.36 0.60 10.22
C TYR A 551 30.84 0.61 10.43
N ASP A 552 30.16 1.55 9.77
CA ASP A 552 28.79 1.91 10.08
C ASP A 552 27.80 1.37 9.03
N THR A 553 26.68 0.81 9.51
CA THR A 553 25.63 0.22 8.69
C THR A 553 24.30 0.92 8.89
N VAL A 554 23.70 1.46 7.82
CA VAL A 554 22.31 1.95 7.83
C VAL A 554 21.38 0.87 7.28
N ARG A 555 20.41 0.44 8.09
CA ARG A 555 19.44 -0.60 7.73
C ARG A 555 18.03 -0.05 7.48
N TYR A 556 17.50 -0.33 6.31
CA TYR A 556 16.14 -0.05 5.88
C TYR A 556 15.26 -1.30 5.98
N ALA A 557 14.11 -1.19 6.63
CA ALA A 557 13.16 -2.30 6.80
C ALA A 557 12.22 -2.49 5.59
N VAL A 558 12.73 -2.25 4.38
CA VAL A 558 12.01 -2.39 3.09
C VAL A 558 12.83 -3.21 2.10
N SER A 559 12.22 -3.66 1.00
CA SER A 559 12.97 -4.20 -0.14
C SER A 559 13.63 -3.05 -0.90
N SER A 560 14.79 -3.32 -1.50
CA SER A 560 15.52 -2.37 -2.33
C SER A 560 14.84 -2.01 -3.66
N SER A 561 13.68 -2.60 -3.97
CA SER A 561 12.92 -2.35 -5.19
C SER A 561 12.46 -0.90 -5.28
N GLY A 562 12.83 -0.21 -6.37
CA GLY A 562 12.51 1.20 -6.59
C GLY A 562 13.35 2.19 -5.78
N ILE A 563 14.37 1.72 -5.05
CA ILE A 563 15.30 2.57 -4.31
C ILE A 563 16.54 2.87 -5.17
N GLU A 564 16.85 4.15 -5.32
CA GLU A 564 18.06 4.65 -5.96
C GLU A 564 19.08 5.08 -4.92
N ILE A 565 20.30 4.55 -5.00
CA ILE A 565 21.42 4.97 -4.16
C ILE A 565 22.43 5.73 -5.02
N THR A 566 22.74 6.96 -4.64
CA THR A 566 23.65 7.84 -5.37
C THR A 566 24.82 8.23 -4.49
N ARG A 567 26.06 8.04 -4.96
CA ARG A 567 27.25 8.57 -4.29
C ARG A 567 27.41 10.05 -4.60
N THR A 568 27.53 10.87 -3.56
CA THR A 568 27.74 12.32 -3.65
C THR A 568 29.15 12.70 -3.19
N ALA A 569 29.51 13.98 -3.31
CA ALA A 569 30.80 14.47 -2.82
C ALA A 569 30.96 14.35 -1.30
N ASN A 570 29.84 14.29 -0.56
CA ASN A 570 29.82 14.33 0.91
C ASN A 570 29.32 13.01 1.54
N GLY A 571 29.02 11.98 0.74
CA GLY A 571 28.46 10.72 1.25
C GLY A 571 27.59 9.99 0.23
N LEU A 572 26.43 9.49 0.67
CA LEU A 572 25.45 8.75 -0.11
C LEU A 572 24.08 9.40 0.01
N THR A 573 23.26 9.31 -1.03
CA THR A 573 21.84 9.66 -0.98
C THR A 573 21.02 8.42 -1.32
N VAL A 574 20.00 8.11 -0.53
CA VAL A 574 19.06 6.98 -0.76
C VAL A 574 17.69 7.57 -1.07
N SER A 575 17.15 7.31 -2.27
CA SER A 575 15.92 7.95 -2.76
C SER A 575 14.90 6.91 -3.21
N ASP A 576 13.61 7.16 -2.98
CA ASP A 576 12.51 6.31 -3.46
C ASP A 576 11.98 6.72 -4.85
N GLY A 577 12.60 7.73 -5.48
CA GLY A 577 12.20 8.27 -6.78
C GLY A 577 10.86 9.03 -6.76
N LYS A 578 10.21 9.18 -5.60
CA LYS A 578 8.90 9.84 -5.41
C LYS A 578 8.99 11.10 -4.55
N GLY A 579 10.21 11.57 -4.30
CA GLY A 579 10.48 12.81 -3.57
C GLY A 579 10.94 12.61 -2.13
N VAL A 580 11.04 11.35 -1.67
CA VAL A 580 11.66 11.00 -0.39
C VAL A 580 13.13 10.63 -0.60
N TYR A 581 14.03 11.22 0.18
CA TYR A 581 15.46 10.95 0.11
C TYR A 581 16.16 11.11 1.46
N ASP A 582 17.12 10.23 1.74
CA ASP A 582 18.02 10.32 2.89
C ASP A 582 19.41 10.73 2.45
N ASP A 583 20.06 11.60 3.22
CA ASP A 583 21.46 11.96 3.06
C ASP A 583 22.31 11.28 4.15
N LEU A 584 23.22 10.39 3.74
CA LEU A 584 24.07 9.59 4.60
C LEU A 584 25.54 10.04 4.48
N GLN A 585 26.23 10.26 5.60
CA GLN A 585 27.65 10.60 5.66
C GLN A 585 28.39 9.58 6.52
N ASN A 586 29.66 9.29 6.21
CA ASN A 586 30.47 8.31 6.95
C ASN A 586 29.72 6.98 7.19
N VAL A 587 29.13 6.41 6.14
CA VAL A 587 28.40 5.14 6.19
C VAL A 587 29.02 4.18 5.19
N GLU A 588 29.42 3.01 5.67
CA GLU A 588 30.09 1.99 4.87
C GLU A 588 29.10 1.00 4.26
N VAL A 589 27.95 0.74 4.90
CA VAL A 589 26.98 -0.25 4.40
C VAL A 589 25.54 0.29 4.42
N ILE A 590 24.83 0.05 3.33
CA ILE A 590 23.37 0.22 3.26
C ILE A 590 22.73 -1.15 3.13
N ALA A 591 21.90 -1.53 4.10
CA ALA A 591 21.23 -2.82 4.15
C ALA A 591 19.72 -2.70 3.96
N PHE A 592 19.15 -3.53 3.10
CA PHE A 592 17.71 -3.73 2.88
C PHE A 592 17.31 -5.14 3.33
N THR A 593 16.02 -5.45 3.26
CA THR A 593 15.51 -6.80 3.58
C THR A 593 15.94 -7.88 2.56
N ASP A 594 16.33 -7.49 1.35
CA ASP A 594 16.63 -8.38 0.22
C ASP A 594 18.10 -8.33 -0.25
N ARG A 595 18.84 -7.24 0.02
CA ARG A 595 20.26 -7.09 -0.31
C ARG A 595 20.96 -6.08 0.59
N ALA A 596 22.28 -6.07 0.56
CA ALA A 596 23.09 -5.00 1.12
C ALA A 596 24.12 -4.51 0.11
N VAL A 597 24.55 -3.24 0.28
CA VAL A 597 25.52 -2.58 -0.58
C VAL A 597 26.62 -1.99 0.28
N ALA A 598 27.86 -2.46 0.12
CA ALA A 598 29.03 -1.91 0.81
C ALA A 598 29.72 -0.84 -0.05
N TYR A 599 30.04 0.31 0.55
CA TYR A 599 30.62 1.50 -0.07
C TYR A 599 32.09 1.74 0.33
N ASP A 600 32.71 0.73 0.92
CA ASP A 600 34.14 0.66 1.25
C ASP A 600 34.85 -0.36 0.35
N PRO A 601 35.40 0.06 -0.80
CA PRO A 601 36.13 -0.83 -1.70
C PRO A 601 37.47 -1.28 -1.12
N GLU A 602 38.00 -0.65 -0.08
CA GLU A 602 39.27 -1.03 0.55
C GLU A 602 39.06 -1.90 1.80
N GLY A 603 37.82 -2.01 2.29
CA GLY A 603 37.45 -2.87 3.40
C GLY A 603 37.18 -4.33 3.03
N THR A 604 36.63 -5.06 4.00
CA THR A 604 36.39 -6.51 3.95
C THR A 604 35.67 -6.98 2.69
N ALA A 605 34.61 -6.28 2.27
CA ALA A 605 33.84 -6.64 1.08
C ALA A 605 34.70 -6.51 -0.20
N GLY A 606 35.51 -5.46 -0.30
CA GLY A 606 36.43 -5.24 -1.41
C GLY A 606 37.55 -6.27 -1.45
N ASP A 607 38.12 -6.61 -0.29
CA ASP A 607 39.18 -7.63 -0.17
C ASP A 607 38.71 -9.00 -0.63
N ILE A 608 37.51 -9.41 -0.19
CA ILE A 608 36.92 -10.68 -0.60
C ILE A 608 36.58 -10.66 -2.09
N TYR A 609 36.08 -9.54 -2.62
CA TYR A 609 35.79 -9.40 -4.05
C TYR A 609 37.08 -9.51 -4.89
N ARG A 610 38.16 -8.82 -4.49
CA ARG A 610 39.49 -8.93 -5.13
C ARG A 610 40.04 -10.34 -5.08
N LEU A 611 39.82 -11.05 -3.97
CA LEU A 611 40.21 -12.45 -3.82
C LEU A 611 39.43 -13.35 -4.76
N TYR A 612 38.12 -13.12 -4.96
CA TYR A 612 37.32 -13.83 -5.98
C TYR A 612 37.90 -13.62 -7.38
N GLN A 613 38.19 -12.37 -7.75
CA GLN A 613 38.77 -12.05 -9.06
C GLN A 613 40.12 -12.77 -9.24
N ALA A 614 41.03 -12.68 -8.27
CA ALA A 614 42.35 -13.31 -8.38
C ALA A 614 42.29 -14.84 -8.36
N ALA A 615 41.38 -15.43 -7.57
CA ALA A 615 41.30 -16.88 -7.40
C ALA A 615 40.52 -17.57 -8.52
N PHE A 616 39.52 -16.92 -9.11
CA PHE A 616 38.56 -17.56 -10.01
C PHE A 616 38.37 -16.84 -11.35
N ASP A 617 39.03 -15.70 -11.57
CA ASP A 617 38.92 -14.94 -12.83
C ASP A 617 37.45 -14.58 -13.14
N ARG A 618 36.71 -14.19 -12.11
CA ARG A 618 35.30 -13.78 -12.21
C ARG A 618 34.89 -12.87 -11.05
N SER A 619 33.82 -12.13 -11.29
CA SER A 619 33.07 -11.45 -10.23
C SER A 619 32.53 -12.44 -9.20
N ALA A 620 32.53 -12.01 -7.94
CA ALA A 620 31.88 -12.75 -6.87
C ALA A 620 30.37 -12.82 -7.12
N ASP A 621 29.76 -13.98 -6.85
CA ASP A 621 28.31 -14.10 -6.83
C ASP A 621 27.75 -13.50 -5.52
N LYS A 622 26.61 -12.80 -5.60
CA LYS A 622 26.08 -12.02 -4.47
C LYS A 622 25.85 -12.86 -3.19
N PRO A 623 25.30 -14.09 -3.24
CA PRO A 623 25.15 -14.93 -2.05
C PRO A 623 26.48 -15.46 -1.50
N GLY A 624 27.39 -15.90 -2.36
CA GLY A 624 28.73 -16.37 -1.95
C GLY A 624 29.55 -15.25 -1.33
N LEU A 625 29.50 -14.04 -1.90
CA LEU A 625 30.15 -12.86 -1.33
C LEU A 625 29.61 -12.55 0.07
N GLY A 626 28.28 -12.52 0.23
CA GLY A 626 27.66 -12.30 1.54
C GLY A 626 28.01 -13.35 2.58
N TYR A 627 28.10 -14.64 2.19
CA TYR A 627 28.56 -15.70 3.08
C TYR A 627 29.99 -15.47 3.59
N TRP A 628 30.91 -15.03 2.73
CA TRP A 628 32.30 -14.81 3.14
C TRP A 628 32.49 -13.51 3.92
N ILE A 629 31.71 -12.46 3.63
CA ILE A 629 31.67 -11.23 4.44
C ILE A 629 31.21 -11.57 5.86
N ASP A 630 30.10 -12.31 6.01
CA ASP A 630 29.61 -12.78 7.31
C ASP A 630 30.69 -13.57 8.07
N LYS A 631 31.41 -14.48 7.41
CA LYS A 631 32.49 -15.24 8.04
C LYS A 631 33.63 -14.34 8.51
N ALA A 632 34.00 -13.34 7.70
CA ALA A 632 35.05 -12.39 8.05
C ALA A 632 34.66 -11.51 9.23
N GLU A 633 33.42 -11.00 9.26
CA GLU A 633 32.86 -10.25 10.38
C GLU A 633 32.83 -11.08 11.68
N HIS A 634 32.64 -12.39 11.58
CA HIS A 634 32.74 -13.34 12.69
C HIS A 634 34.18 -13.83 12.97
N GLY A 635 35.20 -13.13 12.45
CA GLY A 635 36.60 -13.33 12.81
C GLY A 635 37.37 -14.36 11.98
N VAL A 636 36.80 -14.89 10.89
CA VAL A 636 37.57 -15.72 9.94
C VAL A 636 38.53 -14.83 9.16
N SER A 637 39.82 -15.14 9.18
CA SER A 637 40.81 -14.31 8.48
C SER A 637 40.70 -14.43 6.97
N LEU A 638 41.03 -13.37 6.22
CA LEU A 638 41.10 -13.40 4.75
C LEU A 638 42.03 -14.53 4.24
N ARG A 639 43.07 -14.87 5.02
CA ARG A 639 43.96 -16.00 4.73
C ARG A 639 43.24 -17.34 4.78
N ASP A 640 42.40 -17.56 5.78
CA ASP A 640 41.62 -18.80 5.91
C ASP A 640 40.57 -18.91 4.81
N ILE A 641 39.96 -17.78 4.43
CA ILE A 641 39.06 -17.69 3.27
C ILE A 641 39.81 -18.08 1.99
N ALA A 642 40.99 -17.51 1.73
CA ALA A 642 41.83 -17.85 0.58
C ALA A 642 42.26 -19.33 0.58
N ALA A 643 42.61 -19.88 1.76
CA ALA A 643 42.90 -21.30 1.89
C ALA A 643 41.67 -22.18 1.58
N GLY A 644 40.48 -21.75 1.98
CA GLY A 644 39.21 -22.38 1.63
C GLY A 644 38.94 -22.35 0.13
N PHE A 645 39.18 -21.20 -0.52
CA PHE A 645 39.05 -21.07 -1.98
C PHE A 645 39.96 -22.05 -2.69
N MET A 646 41.23 -22.17 -2.27
CA MET A 646 42.18 -23.12 -2.85
C MET A 646 41.77 -24.59 -2.70
N GLN A 647 41.00 -24.92 -1.65
CA GLN A 647 40.48 -26.28 -1.44
C GLN A 647 39.19 -26.57 -2.23
N SER A 648 38.52 -25.53 -2.74
CA SER A 648 37.29 -25.66 -3.52
C SER A 648 37.51 -26.53 -4.78
N ALA A 649 36.42 -27.14 -5.25
CA ALA A 649 36.45 -27.90 -6.50
C ALA A 649 36.74 -26.98 -7.71
N GLU A 650 36.27 -25.74 -7.65
CA GLU A 650 36.47 -24.72 -8.70
C GLU A 650 37.96 -24.37 -8.84
N PHE A 651 38.63 -24.03 -7.75
CA PHE A 651 40.06 -23.68 -7.78
C PHE A 651 40.91 -24.87 -8.23
N ARG A 652 40.63 -26.07 -7.71
CA ARG A 652 41.34 -27.29 -8.13
C ARG A 652 41.14 -27.61 -9.60
N LYS A 653 40.00 -27.24 -10.20
CA LYS A 653 39.74 -27.40 -11.63
C LYS A 653 40.56 -26.40 -12.47
N MET A 654 40.67 -25.15 -12.04
CA MET A 654 41.43 -24.12 -12.76
C MET A 654 42.95 -24.32 -12.63
N TYR A 655 43.43 -24.49 -11.39
CA TYR A 655 44.85 -24.54 -11.07
C TYR A 655 45.45 -25.95 -11.10
N GLY A 656 44.63 -26.99 -10.87
CA GLY A 656 45.05 -28.40 -10.76
C GLY A 656 45.26 -28.83 -9.30
N THR A 657 45.33 -30.15 -9.07
CA THR A 657 45.49 -30.75 -7.72
C THR A 657 46.93 -31.11 -7.35
N GLY A 658 47.89 -30.76 -8.22
CA GLY A 658 49.33 -30.99 -8.05
C GLY A 658 50.08 -30.43 -9.26
N GLY A 659 51.29 -29.88 -9.03
CA GLY A 659 52.08 -29.22 -10.07
C GLY A 659 53.25 -28.43 -9.47
N THR A 660 54.20 -28.01 -10.32
CA THR A 660 55.32 -27.16 -9.88
C THR A 660 54.84 -25.77 -9.50
N ASP A 661 55.58 -25.06 -8.65
CA ASP A 661 55.26 -23.68 -8.30
C ASP A 661 55.29 -22.75 -9.52
N SER A 662 56.17 -23.03 -10.50
CA SER A 662 56.18 -22.33 -11.78
C SER A 662 54.84 -22.44 -12.53
N ALA A 663 54.28 -23.64 -12.64
CA ALA A 663 53.01 -23.84 -13.34
C ALA A 663 51.83 -23.18 -12.59
N PHE A 664 51.90 -23.12 -11.25
CA PHE A 664 50.93 -22.39 -10.44
C PHE A 664 51.02 -20.87 -10.68
N LEU A 665 52.23 -20.31 -10.65
CA LEU A 665 52.48 -18.89 -10.88
C LEU A 665 52.05 -18.46 -12.28
N GLU A 666 52.40 -19.22 -13.32
CA GLU A 666 51.98 -18.94 -14.70
C GLU A 666 50.46 -18.82 -14.83
N LYS A 667 49.70 -19.73 -14.21
CA LYS A 667 48.24 -19.68 -14.19
C LYS A 667 47.71 -18.50 -13.39
N LEU A 668 48.32 -18.19 -12.24
CA LEU A 668 47.89 -17.07 -11.40
C LEU A 668 48.09 -15.73 -12.11
N TYR A 669 49.22 -15.54 -12.82
CA TYR A 669 49.42 -14.38 -13.68
C TYR A 669 48.37 -14.28 -14.80
N GLN A 670 48.00 -15.40 -15.42
CA GLN A 670 46.99 -15.41 -16.48
C GLN A 670 45.59 -15.09 -15.97
N HIS A 671 45.19 -15.65 -14.82
CA HIS A 671 43.85 -15.51 -14.28
C HIS A 671 43.64 -14.24 -13.46
N ALA A 672 44.62 -13.85 -12.62
CA ALA A 672 44.48 -12.68 -11.78
C ALA A 672 44.94 -11.38 -12.47
N LEU A 673 45.95 -11.45 -13.35
CA LEU A 673 46.56 -10.26 -13.95
C LEU A 673 46.38 -10.18 -15.48
N HIS A 674 45.77 -11.19 -16.11
CA HIS A 674 45.54 -11.27 -17.55
C HIS A 674 46.79 -11.08 -18.42
N ARG A 675 47.95 -11.50 -17.92
CA ARG A 675 49.23 -11.40 -18.63
C ARG A 675 50.14 -12.59 -18.32
N ALA A 676 51.21 -12.73 -19.10
CA ALA A 676 52.30 -13.64 -18.75
C ALA A 676 53.18 -13.02 -17.63
N PRO A 677 53.81 -13.84 -16.77
CA PRO A 677 54.86 -13.37 -15.89
C PRO A 677 56.03 -12.80 -16.72
N ASP A 678 56.58 -11.68 -16.29
CA ASP A 678 57.89 -11.24 -16.74
C ASP A 678 59.01 -12.02 -16.01
N ASP A 679 60.21 -12.06 -16.60
CA ASP A 679 61.33 -12.83 -16.07
C ASP A 679 61.68 -12.43 -14.62
N GLY A 680 61.59 -11.14 -14.29
CA GLY A 680 61.86 -10.63 -12.95
C GLY A 680 60.79 -11.04 -11.93
N GLY A 681 59.52 -10.88 -12.29
CA GLY A 681 58.37 -11.28 -11.46
C GLY A 681 58.36 -12.78 -11.17
N MET A 682 58.62 -13.61 -12.18
CA MET A 682 58.69 -15.06 -12.00
C MET A 682 59.77 -15.47 -10.99
N VAL A 683 60.97 -14.90 -11.10
CA VAL A 683 62.10 -15.16 -10.19
C VAL A 683 61.78 -14.67 -8.77
N TYR A 684 61.17 -13.50 -8.64
CA TYR A 684 60.78 -12.93 -7.35
C TYR A 684 59.82 -13.86 -6.57
N TRP A 685 58.76 -14.34 -7.22
CA TRP A 685 57.79 -15.21 -6.55
C TRP A 685 58.37 -16.58 -6.20
N GLN A 686 59.20 -17.15 -7.07
CA GLN A 686 59.89 -18.41 -6.79
C GLN A 686 60.85 -18.28 -5.59
N ASP A 687 61.59 -17.18 -5.47
CA ASP A 687 62.46 -16.93 -4.32
C ASP A 687 61.66 -16.77 -3.02
N LEU A 688 60.52 -16.05 -3.06
CA LEU A 688 59.62 -15.95 -1.91
C LEU A 688 59.08 -17.32 -1.47
N MET A 689 58.65 -18.16 -2.41
CA MET A 689 58.16 -19.51 -2.12
C MET A 689 59.28 -20.41 -1.57
N HIS A 690 60.50 -20.32 -2.11
CA HIS A 690 61.67 -21.02 -1.58
C HIS A 690 62.02 -20.58 -0.15
N ARG A 691 61.73 -19.33 0.22
CA ARG A 691 61.90 -18.79 1.58
C ARG A 691 60.74 -19.12 2.52
N GLY A 692 59.75 -19.88 2.06
CA GLY A 692 58.65 -20.41 2.88
C GLY A 692 57.30 -19.72 2.70
N ALA A 693 57.16 -18.79 1.74
CA ALA A 693 55.83 -18.27 1.39
C ALA A 693 54.97 -19.39 0.79
N THR A 694 53.75 -19.55 1.29
CA THR A 694 52.83 -20.58 0.79
C THR A 694 52.11 -20.07 -0.47
N ARG A 695 51.45 -20.97 -1.21
CA ARG A 695 50.59 -20.57 -2.34
C ARG A 695 49.41 -19.67 -1.91
N VAL A 696 48.96 -19.79 -0.65
CA VAL A 696 47.95 -18.90 -0.06
C VAL A 696 48.53 -17.49 0.10
N ASP A 697 49.77 -17.36 0.60
CA ASP A 697 50.45 -16.06 0.72
C ASP A 697 50.58 -15.37 -0.65
N VAL A 698 50.91 -16.14 -1.67
CA VAL A 698 51.06 -15.62 -3.03
C VAL A 698 49.72 -15.23 -3.64
N LEU A 699 48.66 -16.05 -3.48
CA LEU A 699 47.32 -15.68 -3.94
C LEU A 699 46.84 -14.36 -3.31
N LEU A 700 47.01 -14.19 -2.00
CA LEU A 700 46.66 -12.95 -1.31
C LEU A 700 47.48 -11.76 -1.85
N SER A 701 48.77 -11.95 -2.10
CA SER A 701 49.62 -10.89 -2.64
C SER A 701 49.23 -10.48 -4.06
N PHE A 702 48.68 -11.41 -4.86
CA PHE A 702 48.11 -11.09 -6.17
C PHE A 702 46.76 -10.39 -6.05
N ALA A 703 45.90 -10.86 -5.14
CA ALA A 703 44.61 -10.24 -4.86
C ALA A 703 44.76 -8.77 -4.44
N ASP A 704 45.75 -8.47 -3.60
CA ASP A 704 46.06 -7.12 -3.12
C ASP A 704 47.05 -6.34 -4.01
N SER A 705 47.39 -6.87 -5.18
CA SER A 705 48.33 -6.18 -6.08
C SER A 705 47.70 -4.91 -6.69
N PRO A 706 48.48 -3.83 -6.92
CA PRO A 706 47.98 -2.63 -7.59
C PRO A 706 47.35 -2.91 -8.96
N GLU A 707 47.83 -3.94 -9.66
CA GLU A 707 47.27 -4.38 -10.95
C GLU A 707 45.86 -4.97 -10.78
N ASN A 708 45.63 -5.83 -9.78
CA ASN A 708 44.30 -6.40 -9.53
C ASN A 708 43.33 -5.35 -8.99
N HIS A 709 43.78 -4.46 -8.10
CA HIS A 709 43.00 -3.29 -7.68
C HIS A 709 42.54 -2.45 -8.87
N ALA A 710 43.44 -2.16 -9.82
CA ALA A 710 43.08 -1.40 -11.03
C ALA A 710 42.07 -2.12 -11.94
N GLN A 711 42.08 -3.45 -11.97
CA GLN A 711 41.11 -4.24 -12.73
C GLN A 711 39.74 -4.26 -12.07
N VAL A 712 39.69 -4.32 -10.73
CA VAL A 712 38.46 -4.52 -9.96
C VAL A 712 37.77 -3.20 -9.61
N ILE A 713 38.51 -2.10 -9.45
CA ILE A 713 37.97 -0.84 -8.92
C ILE A 713 36.75 -0.31 -9.71
N GLY A 714 36.74 -0.50 -11.03
CA GLY A 714 35.61 -0.11 -11.88
C GLY A 714 34.30 -0.85 -11.57
N SER A 715 34.37 -2.02 -10.94
CA SER A 715 33.20 -2.82 -10.55
C SER A 715 32.75 -2.59 -9.11
N ILE A 716 33.63 -2.07 -8.23
CA ILE A 716 33.34 -1.99 -6.78
C ILE A 716 33.28 -0.56 -6.23
N ARG A 717 33.78 0.45 -6.96
CA ARG A 717 33.85 1.84 -6.48
C ARG A 717 32.48 2.43 -6.15
N ASP A 718 31.47 2.09 -6.95
CA ASP A 718 30.14 2.67 -6.86
C ASP A 718 29.18 1.81 -6.01
N GLY A 719 29.73 0.84 -5.27
CA GLY A 719 29.00 -0.03 -4.34
C GLY A 719 29.20 -1.51 -4.66
N ILE A 720 29.37 -2.32 -3.62
CA ILE A 720 29.52 -3.78 -3.71
C ILE A 720 28.21 -4.43 -3.25
N ASP A 721 27.43 -4.92 -4.21
CA ASP A 721 26.18 -5.63 -3.96
C ASP A 721 26.42 -7.06 -3.43
N TYR A 722 25.76 -7.41 -2.32
CA TYR A 722 25.73 -8.79 -1.80
C TYR A 722 24.39 -9.13 -1.15
N VAL A 723 24.16 -10.43 -0.90
CA VAL A 723 23.00 -10.91 -0.12
C VAL A 723 23.46 -11.22 1.30
N PRO A 724 23.03 -10.47 2.33
CA PRO A 724 23.45 -10.73 3.71
C PRO A 724 22.90 -12.07 4.21
N ILE A 725 23.64 -12.71 5.13
CA ILE A 725 23.18 -13.90 5.84
C ILE A 725 22.37 -13.44 7.06
N ALA A 726 21.16 -13.98 7.21
CA ALA A 726 20.21 -13.60 8.27
C ALA A 726 20.59 -14.13 9.66
#